data_AF-A0A2D9K2V4-F1
#
_entry.id   AF-A0A2D9K2V4-F1
#
_cell.length_a   1.000
_cell.length_b   1.000
_cell.length_c   1.000
_cell.angle_alpha   90.00
_cell.angle_beta   90.00
_cell.angle_gamma   90.00
#
_symmetry.space_group_name_H-M   'P 1'
#
loop_
_entity.id
_entity.type
_entity.pdbx_description
1 polymer ?
#
loop_
_entity_poly.entity_id
_entity_poly.type
_entity_poly.pdbx_seq_one_letter_code
_entity_poly.pdbx_strand_id
1 'polypeptide(L)'
;PRGIYSNPELSGREAEVPISVEYFSTEISEEEFQIDAGIRIHGGNARDHPKKPFRLYFRESYGKKRLRFKLFENSPVNSFDQLILRSGGHDSWSLASGFGRNEVLDIPPHGTLMRDQFLRKTEIEMGMLSPRGKYVHLYINGQYWGIYDLHERPNAAFFESHLGGDEAEYDVIHHPTFFGESYTMVDGDPIAWETARNLVNRGITSEDDYNAISNLIDVDNLIDHFIVRTWSGDYDWLSPIERNGTDVSVFDNKNWYSGRRSRGDQGKFQFFTWDAEMSMGNHLMINLIQFGIPAQGIINFDLTGVNDPGSPAEFYSKLQTYEPFRIRFGDRIHQHLFNGGKMTTDNNKQRWNDLAAKLENAIVAESARWGDEGTFSPEPFTKDDHWSPEVKWVNDEFIQQRNRILLSQFRDRGLYPKIDAPLQNQYGGNVTKGFSLVMDSDDSDIYYTTDGSDPYIVKESTSTLLVDSSTELHALIPSINNGGADIELEWKGIEDPSNLIEWVYGASGIGYERSGSNYRSLINLDVEDMADINPSVFIRIPFKINNEIDLKSLSELKLRMRYDDGFVAYLNGVRVASSNASDEVFWNSPSTGNRPDNLAIIPQDFNLTLYKNLLLRGDNILAIQALNDTSQSSDLLCIPELVAVFNSFEETLNPNALKYTSAITLNNDTLFNARSYSEEENEWSALVASQFIIGKAATYENLIISEFNYHPQQMGELEENETQYDKNDFEFIELTNIADYSISLKGVTFSQGIEFNFDDHSQLKTLEPAQQILIVKNTNAMIARYGDSIINYIAGEFKNGTSLSNSGETITLEGMDNEIIQSIDYSDNLPWPVGTDGGGFTNVLKNINSDIDSSKASNWTSSSVPKGSPAGTKVDTLSFNEWRLINFVPTNPEFENISSAQSDPDNDGFINAAEYAFGTSPTNDKDLPLINYTLINMNEDDYLGITFKASSNAADAIITGETSSNLINWIDGTSIHSLSLSEDENHKIITLISNHKIRSSISQQLRLKATLLSED
;
A
#
# COMPACT_ATOMS: atom_id res chain seq x y z
N PRO A 1 16.15 41.86 19.87
CA PRO A 1 16.43 40.84 18.84
C PRO A 1 15.38 40.91 17.70
N ARG A 2 15.82 40.98 16.44
CA ARG A 2 14.97 41.26 15.26
C ARG A 2 15.01 40.05 14.32
N GLY A 3 13.86 39.49 13.95
CA GLY A 3 13.74 38.35 13.02
C GLY A 3 12.94 37.17 13.59
N ILE A 4 12.55 36.23 12.72
CA ILE A 4 11.66 35.11 13.08
C ILE A 4 12.24 34.21 14.18
N TYR A 5 13.55 33.91 14.14
CA TYR A 5 14.24 33.08 15.14
C TYR A 5 14.20 33.65 16.56
N SER A 6 14.17 34.97 16.68
CA SER A 6 14.12 35.67 17.96
C SER A 6 12.70 35.86 18.50
N ASN A 7 11.69 35.55 17.68
CA ASN A 7 10.28 35.72 18.01
C ASN A 7 9.51 34.46 17.59
N PRO A 8 9.90 33.27 18.08
CA PRO A 8 9.38 31.99 17.59
C PRO A 8 7.88 31.80 17.88
N GLU A 9 7.34 32.52 18.86
CA GLU A 9 5.92 32.47 19.23
C GLU A 9 4.98 33.30 18.35
N LEU A 10 5.52 34.12 17.44
CA LEU A 10 4.68 34.91 16.55
C LEU A 10 3.89 34.00 15.60
N SER A 11 2.59 34.20 15.60
CA SER A 11 1.62 33.42 14.82
C SER A 11 0.70 34.36 14.02
N GLY A 12 -0.18 33.78 13.20
CA GLY A 12 -1.03 34.53 12.29
C GLY A 12 -0.32 35.05 11.05
N ARG A 13 -1.10 35.62 10.13
CA ARG A 13 -0.63 36.10 8.82
C ARG A 13 0.39 37.23 8.93
N GLU A 14 0.26 38.09 9.93
CA GLU A 14 1.15 39.23 10.16
C GLU A 14 2.57 38.83 10.58
N ALA A 15 2.75 37.58 11.01
CA ALA A 15 4.04 37.02 11.38
C ALA A 15 4.79 36.36 10.20
N GLU A 16 4.17 36.25 9.02
CA GLU A 16 4.78 35.73 7.81
C GLU A 16 5.82 36.74 7.26
N VAL A 17 7.04 36.27 6.98
CA VAL A 17 8.12 37.10 6.38
C VAL A 17 8.32 36.71 4.91
N PRO A 18 8.39 37.67 3.97
CA PRO A 18 8.62 37.36 2.56
C PRO A 18 10.04 36.82 2.32
N ILE A 19 10.15 35.78 1.48
CA ILE A 19 11.40 35.13 1.08
C ILE A 19 11.35 34.70 -0.40
N SER A 20 12.52 34.41 -0.97
CA SER A 20 12.67 33.59 -2.18
C SER A 20 13.03 32.17 -1.75
N VAL A 21 12.37 31.17 -2.34
CA VAL A 21 12.66 29.74 -2.17
C VAL A 21 13.25 29.22 -3.47
N GLU A 22 14.40 28.55 -3.38
CA GLU A 22 15.05 27.87 -4.49
C GLU A 22 15.21 26.39 -4.14
N TYR A 23 14.88 25.52 -5.08
CA TYR A 23 15.05 24.07 -4.98
C TYR A 23 15.93 23.58 -6.11
N PHE A 24 16.90 22.72 -5.77
CA PHE A 24 17.84 22.12 -6.69
C PHE A 24 17.82 20.61 -6.50
N SER A 25 17.82 19.85 -7.60
CA SER A 25 17.93 18.39 -7.60
C SER A 25 19.33 17.98 -8.06
N THR A 26 19.94 17.01 -7.39
CA THR A 26 21.25 16.46 -7.79
C THR A 26 21.12 15.30 -8.78
N GLU A 27 19.89 14.84 -9.04
CA GLU A 27 19.60 13.66 -9.87
C GLU A 27 19.10 14.05 -11.26
N ILE A 28 18.21 15.04 -11.34
CA ILE A 28 17.55 15.48 -12.59
C ILE A 28 17.58 17.01 -12.65
N SER A 29 18.34 17.59 -13.57
CA SER A 29 18.49 19.06 -13.68
C SER A 29 17.21 19.80 -14.07
N GLU A 30 16.19 19.09 -14.57
CA GLU A 30 14.88 19.65 -14.88
C GLU A 30 13.97 19.74 -13.62
N GLU A 31 14.37 19.14 -12.50
CA GLU A 31 13.68 19.22 -11.20
C GLU A 31 14.18 20.40 -10.35
N GLU A 32 14.20 21.60 -10.91
CA GLU A 32 14.61 22.81 -10.18
C GLU A 32 13.51 23.88 -10.23
N PHE A 33 13.39 24.70 -9.19
CA PHE A 33 12.51 25.86 -9.22
C PHE A 33 13.00 27.03 -8.36
N GLN A 34 12.56 28.24 -8.71
CA GLN A 34 12.56 29.41 -7.85
C GLN A 34 11.13 29.95 -7.72
N ILE A 35 10.75 30.32 -6.50
CA ILE A 35 9.44 30.92 -6.21
C ILE A 35 9.49 31.84 -4.99
N ASP A 36 8.78 32.96 -5.05
CA ASP A 36 8.58 33.83 -3.89
C ASP A 36 7.49 33.27 -2.96
N ALA A 37 7.74 33.32 -1.65
CA ALA A 37 6.86 32.77 -0.62
C ALA A 37 6.90 33.58 0.68
N GLY A 38 5.94 33.32 1.57
CA GLY A 38 6.03 33.69 2.98
C GLY A 38 6.64 32.55 3.78
N ILE A 39 7.41 32.86 4.83
CA ILE A 39 7.90 31.87 5.80
C ILE A 39 7.53 32.27 7.22
N ARG A 40 7.23 31.27 8.05
CA ARG A 40 7.06 31.43 9.50
C ARG A 40 7.60 30.21 10.24
N ILE A 41 7.97 30.37 11.49
CA ILE A 41 8.24 29.24 12.38
C ILE A 41 6.95 28.43 12.59
N HIS A 42 7.10 27.11 12.61
CA HIS A 42 6.04 26.12 12.78
C HIS A 42 6.17 25.39 14.14
N GLY A 43 5.22 24.51 14.46
CA GLY A 43 5.25 23.66 15.66
C GLY A 43 4.67 24.31 16.92
N GLY A 44 4.67 23.54 18.00
CA GLY A 44 4.47 23.98 19.39
C GLY A 44 5.80 23.96 20.13
N ASN A 45 6.07 22.92 20.92
CA ASN A 45 7.32 22.74 21.69
C ASN A 45 8.59 22.78 20.82
N ALA A 46 8.51 22.33 19.57
CA ALA A 46 9.63 22.39 18.64
C ALA A 46 10.15 23.83 18.35
N ARG A 47 9.39 24.85 18.73
CA ARG A 47 9.82 26.26 18.72
C ARG A 47 10.94 26.56 19.70
N ASP A 48 11.10 25.76 20.76
CA ASP A 48 12.15 25.94 21.75
C ASP A 48 13.47 25.31 21.30
N HIS A 49 13.44 24.30 20.43
CA HIS A 49 14.62 23.62 19.91
C HIS A 49 15.55 24.56 19.12
N PRO A 50 16.88 24.50 19.27
CA PRO A 50 17.83 25.31 18.51
C PRO A 50 17.57 25.33 17.00
N LYS A 51 17.27 24.16 16.43
CA LYS A 51 16.89 24.00 15.02
C LYS A 51 15.37 24.12 14.85
N LYS A 52 14.92 25.28 14.35
CA LYS A 52 13.49 25.61 14.24
C LYS A 52 12.83 24.94 13.01
N PRO A 53 11.60 24.41 13.11
CA PRO A 53 10.80 24.02 11.96
C PRO A 53 10.14 25.25 11.30
N PHE A 54 9.86 25.16 10.00
CA PHE A 54 9.25 26.24 9.23
C PHE A 54 8.01 25.81 8.46
N ARG A 55 7.14 26.77 8.18
CA ARG A 55 6.08 26.64 7.18
C ARG A 55 6.30 27.66 6.07
N LEU A 56 6.23 27.17 4.84
CA LEU A 56 6.20 27.95 3.61
C LEU A 56 4.76 28.22 3.21
N TYR A 57 4.50 29.44 2.75
CA TYR A 57 3.19 29.92 2.29
C TYR A 57 3.30 30.48 0.88
N PHE A 58 2.65 29.84 -0.08
CA PHE A 58 2.49 30.36 -1.44
C PHE A 58 1.19 31.15 -1.51
N ARG A 59 1.28 32.42 -1.87
CA ARG A 59 0.14 33.35 -1.87
C ARG A 59 0.35 34.42 -2.93
N GLU A 60 -0.74 34.96 -3.45
CA GLU A 60 -0.71 36.07 -4.42
C GLU A 60 0.02 37.32 -3.88
N SER A 61 0.00 37.54 -2.56
CA SER A 61 0.72 38.65 -1.93
C SER A 61 2.24 38.52 -1.98
N TYR A 62 2.77 37.33 -2.22
CA TYR A 62 4.20 37.07 -2.38
C TYR A 62 4.59 36.78 -3.83
N GLY A 63 3.65 36.31 -4.66
CA GLY A 63 3.90 35.99 -6.06
C GLY A 63 2.83 35.04 -6.59
N LYS A 64 3.21 33.79 -6.87
CA LYS A 64 2.25 32.76 -7.30
C LYS A 64 1.45 32.25 -6.11
N LYS A 65 0.13 32.09 -6.29
CA LYS A 65 -0.78 31.54 -5.26
C LYS A 65 -0.41 30.10 -4.85
N ARG A 66 0.16 29.32 -5.75
CA ARG A 66 0.55 27.92 -5.52
C ARG A 66 1.89 27.63 -6.18
N LEU A 67 2.68 26.76 -5.57
CA LEU A 67 3.80 26.10 -6.22
C LEU A 67 3.24 25.01 -7.13
N ARG A 68 3.49 25.09 -8.45
CA ARG A 68 3.15 24.04 -9.42
C ARG A 68 4.42 23.29 -9.81
N PHE A 69 4.65 22.14 -9.19
CA PHE A 69 5.87 21.36 -9.33
C PHE A 69 5.63 19.91 -8.86
N LYS A 70 6.19 18.91 -9.54
CA LYS A 70 6.11 17.49 -9.14
C LYS A 70 7.14 17.21 -8.04
N LEU A 71 6.82 17.58 -6.80
CA LEU A 71 7.78 17.57 -5.70
C LEU A 71 8.03 16.19 -5.08
N PHE A 72 6.98 15.35 -5.04
CA PHE A 72 7.00 14.05 -4.39
C PHE A 72 6.88 12.93 -5.43
N GLU A 73 7.77 11.95 -5.33
CA GLU A 73 7.78 10.76 -6.17
C GLU A 73 6.45 10.00 -6.05
N ASN A 74 5.93 9.49 -7.17
CA ASN A 74 4.67 8.72 -7.23
C ASN A 74 3.45 9.42 -6.62
N SER A 75 3.49 10.75 -6.50
CA SER A 75 2.33 11.55 -6.09
C SER A 75 1.51 11.95 -7.31
N PRO A 76 0.17 11.82 -7.28
CA PRO A 76 -0.70 12.42 -8.30
C PRO A 76 -0.74 13.95 -8.18
N VAL A 77 -0.24 14.53 -7.09
CA VAL A 77 -0.28 15.96 -6.78
C VAL A 77 0.99 16.68 -7.24
N ASN A 78 0.80 17.77 -7.97
CA ASN A 78 1.87 18.66 -8.45
C ASN A 78 1.62 20.14 -8.10
N SER A 79 0.75 20.45 -7.13
CA SER A 79 0.34 21.81 -6.82
C SER A 79 0.14 22.02 -5.32
N PHE A 80 0.81 22.99 -4.70
CA PHE A 80 0.80 23.19 -3.24
C PHE A 80 0.58 24.65 -2.85
N ASP A 81 -0.25 24.91 -1.83
CA ASP A 81 -0.40 26.24 -1.20
C ASP A 81 0.56 26.44 -0.03
N GLN A 82 0.90 25.36 0.66
CA GLN A 82 1.75 25.33 1.84
C GLN A 82 2.63 24.08 1.83
N LEU A 83 3.83 24.22 2.36
CA LEU A 83 4.74 23.12 2.66
C LEU A 83 5.35 23.34 4.04
N ILE A 84 5.72 22.26 4.71
CA ILE A 84 6.37 22.32 6.03
C ILE A 84 7.78 21.76 5.89
N LEU A 85 8.74 22.46 6.50
CA LEU A 85 10.09 22.01 6.72
C LEU A 85 10.20 21.61 8.20
N ARG A 86 10.09 20.32 8.51
CA ARG A 86 10.28 19.79 9.87
C ARG A 86 11.76 19.61 10.16
N SER A 87 12.20 20.10 11.32
CA SER A 87 13.58 19.99 11.78
C SER A 87 13.96 18.62 12.35
N GLY A 88 12.97 17.75 12.53
CA GLY A 88 13.07 16.46 13.23
C GLY A 88 12.57 16.49 14.66
N GLY A 89 12.29 17.67 15.24
CA GLY A 89 11.69 17.82 16.57
C GLY A 89 12.42 16.99 17.64
N HIS A 90 11.67 16.15 18.35
CA HIS A 90 12.18 15.21 19.36
C HIS A 90 12.92 13.99 18.76
N ASP A 91 12.88 13.78 17.44
CA ASP A 91 13.67 12.77 16.74
C ASP A 91 14.96 13.36 16.13
N SER A 92 15.55 14.38 16.77
CA SER A 92 16.76 15.08 16.30
C SER A 92 17.83 15.24 17.39
N TRP A 93 19.08 15.52 16.98
CA TRP A 93 20.17 15.86 17.91
C TRP A 93 20.09 17.28 18.46
N SER A 94 19.42 18.18 17.74
CA SER A 94 19.23 19.59 18.12
C SER A 94 18.10 19.79 19.14
N LEU A 95 18.12 19.01 20.22
CA LEU A 95 17.10 19.02 21.26
C LEU A 95 17.36 20.14 22.29
N ALA A 96 16.29 20.85 22.70
CA ALA A 96 16.39 21.87 23.74
C ALA A 96 16.62 21.25 25.13
N SER A 97 17.34 21.96 26.00
CA SER A 97 17.70 21.47 27.35
C SER A 97 16.50 21.12 28.24
N GLY A 98 15.34 21.76 28.03
CA GLY A 98 14.12 21.52 28.82
C GLY A 98 13.40 20.20 28.52
N PHE A 99 13.78 19.45 27.49
CA PHE A 99 13.05 18.26 27.02
C PHE A 99 13.83 16.97 27.26
N GLY A 100 14.05 16.60 28.53
CA GLY A 100 14.64 15.29 28.88
C GLY A 100 16.15 15.21 28.69
N ARG A 101 16.83 16.35 28.51
CA ARG A 101 18.28 16.41 28.57
C ARG A 101 18.72 16.40 30.04
N ASN A 102 19.45 15.36 30.45
CA ASN A 102 20.07 15.34 31.77
C ASN A 102 21.45 16.01 31.70
N GLU A 103 21.54 17.26 32.18
CA GLU A 103 22.78 18.05 32.19
C GLU A 103 23.93 17.38 32.97
N VAL A 104 23.64 16.38 33.80
CA VAL A 104 24.62 15.65 34.61
C VAL A 104 25.07 14.34 33.92
N LEU A 105 24.20 13.71 33.13
CA LEU A 105 24.48 12.40 32.50
C LEU A 105 24.88 12.48 31.01
N ASP A 106 24.64 13.62 30.34
CA ASP A 106 24.99 13.87 28.93
C ASP A 106 24.61 12.71 27.98
N ILE A 107 23.41 12.15 28.18
CA ILE A 107 22.91 11.01 27.39
C ILE A 107 22.54 11.50 25.99
N PRO A 108 23.04 10.86 24.91
CA PRO A 108 22.71 11.26 23.55
C PRO A 108 21.20 11.15 23.29
N PRO A 109 20.58 12.15 22.64
CA PRO A 109 19.23 11.97 22.12
C PRO A 109 19.23 10.90 21.01
N HIS A 110 18.27 9.98 21.09
CA HIS A 110 18.00 8.89 20.16
C HIS A 110 17.39 9.37 18.82
N GLY A 111 17.95 10.45 18.25
CA GLY A 111 17.41 11.12 17.06
C GLY A 111 17.82 10.43 15.76
N THR A 112 16.82 9.99 14.99
CA THR A 112 16.99 9.36 13.67
C THR A 112 16.55 10.23 12.50
N LEU A 113 15.66 11.20 12.76
CA LEU A 113 14.88 11.99 11.79
C LEU A 113 13.86 11.18 10.96
N MET A 114 13.65 9.90 11.26
CA MET A 114 12.93 8.95 10.40
C MET A 114 11.54 8.55 10.87
N ARG A 115 11.25 8.66 12.17
CA ARG A 115 10.09 7.98 12.78
C ARG A 115 8.75 8.43 12.21
N ASP A 116 8.54 9.73 12.13
CA ASP A 116 7.30 10.33 11.64
C ASP A 116 7.09 10.04 10.14
N GLN A 117 8.14 10.15 9.32
CA GLN A 117 8.06 9.84 7.89
C GLN A 117 7.87 8.33 7.64
N PHE A 118 8.46 7.46 8.45
CA PHE A 118 8.25 6.01 8.39
C PHE A 118 6.77 5.65 8.58
N LEU A 119 6.10 6.25 9.55
CA LEU A 119 4.68 5.96 9.82
C LEU A 119 3.75 6.52 8.73
N ARG A 120 3.99 7.75 8.24
CA ARG A 120 3.24 8.27 7.08
C ARG A 120 3.44 7.43 5.83
N LYS A 121 4.67 6.97 5.56
CA LYS A 121 4.95 6.08 4.43
C LYS A 121 4.25 4.72 4.60
N THR A 122 4.19 4.21 5.83
CA THR A 122 3.44 2.98 6.14
C THR A 122 1.95 3.13 5.81
N GLU A 123 1.32 4.24 6.21
CA GLU A 123 -0.08 4.54 5.85
C GLU A 123 -0.29 4.63 4.33
N ILE A 124 0.62 5.28 3.59
CA ILE A 124 0.55 5.37 2.12
C ILE A 124 0.62 3.98 1.48
N GLU A 125 1.55 3.13 1.94
CA GLU A 125 1.70 1.76 1.41
C GLU A 125 0.50 0.86 1.75
N MET A 126 -0.22 1.14 2.83
CA MET A 126 -1.51 0.52 3.18
C MET A 126 -2.69 1.06 2.36
N GLY A 127 -2.47 2.05 1.49
CA GLY A 127 -3.49 2.66 0.64
C GLY A 127 -4.25 3.81 1.30
N MET A 128 -3.79 4.32 2.45
CA MET A 128 -4.40 5.46 3.13
C MET A 128 -3.90 6.78 2.54
N LEU A 129 -4.72 7.83 2.62
CA LEU A 129 -4.26 9.20 2.39
C LEU A 129 -3.42 9.66 3.58
N SER A 130 -2.14 9.96 3.35
CA SER A 130 -1.23 10.53 4.37
C SER A 130 -0.27 11.54 3.73
N PRO A 131 0.20 12.57 4.47
CA PRO A 131 1.12 13.58 3.93
C PRO A 131 2.44 12.98 3.42
N ARG A 132 2.82 13.29 2.17
CA ARG A 132 4.11 12.89 1.60
C ARG A 132 5.22 13.82 2.05
N GLY A 133 6.41 13.26 2.21
CA GLY A 133 7.61 13.98 2.64
C GLY A 133 8.85 13.59 1.82
N LYS A 134 9.87 14.46 1.83
CA LYS A 134 11.18 14.28 1.20
C LYS A 134 12.24 14.96 2.07
N TYR A 135 13.33 14.26 2.35
CA TYR A 135 14.47 14.87 3.03
C TYR A 135 15.20 15.86 2.13
N VAL A 136 15.55 17.02 2.67
CA VAL A 136 16.26 18.09 1.96
C VAL A 136 17.38 18.66 2.83
N HIS A 137 18.46 19.09 2.20
CA HIS A 137 19.47 19.94 2.82
C HIS A 137 18.98 21.39 2.77
N LEU A 138 18.74 22.01 3.93
CA LEU A 138 18.25 23.38 3.99
C LEU A 138 19.42 24.37 4.06
N TYR A 139 19.35 25.40 3.22
CA TYR A 139 20.23 26.58 3.30
C TYR A 139 19.38 27.83 3.53
N ILE A 140 19.78 28.68 4.48
CA ILE A 140 19.14 29.96 4.76
C ILE A 140 20.16 31.07 4.50
N ASN A 141 19.89 31.92 3.50
CA ASN A 141 20.82 32.98 3.06
C ASN A 141 22.24 32.47 2.79
N GLY A 142 22.35 31.29 2.15
CA GLY A 142 23.62 30.63 1.84
C GLY A 142 24.28 29.88 3.00
N GLN A 143 23.70 29.90 4.20
CA GLN A 143 24.20 29.14 5.35
C GLN A 143 23.51 27.80 5.47
N TYR A 144 24.28 26.71 5.55
CA TYR A 144 23.74 25.36 5.76
C TYR A 144 23.09 25.24 7.14
N TRP A 145 21.89 24.67 7.18
CA TRP A 145 21.06 24.59 8.37
C TRP A 145 20.69 23.17 8.79
N GLY A 146 21.21 22.16 8.10
CA GLY A 146 20.93 20.75 8.40
C GLY A 146 19.88 20.13 7.48
N ILE A 147 19.54 18.89 7.80
CA ILE A 147 18.55 18.07 7.09
C ILE A 147 17.15 18.42 7.59
N TYR A 148 16.19 18.59 6.69
CA TYR A 148 14.78 18.80 7.02
C TYR A 148 13.92 17.80 6.29
N ASP A 149 12.82 17.38 6.91
CA ASP A 149 11.73 16.69 6.22
C ASP A 149 10.80 17.75 5.61
N LEU A 150 10.87 17.93 4.29
CA LEU A 150 9.96 18.76 3.51
C LEU A 150 8.70 17.95 3.21
N HIS A 151 7.56 18.33 3.77
CA HIS A 151 6.34 17.54 3.63
C HIS A 151 5.08 18.38 3.45
N GLU A 152 4.02 17.71 2.98
CA GLU A 152 2.70 18.29 2.80
C GLU A 152 2.04 18.67 4.13
N ARG A 153 1.21 19.72 4.10
CA ARG A 153 0.36 20.08 5.24
C ARG A 153 -1.08 19.62 4.99
N PRO A 154 -1.70 18.83 5.87
CA PRO A 154 -3.08 18.36 5.72
C PRO A 154 -4.11 19.46 6.05
N ASN A 155 -4.30 20.41 5.14
CA ASN A 155 -5.36 21.43 5.14
C ASN A 155 -6.36 21.17 4.01
N ALA A 156 -7.40 22.00 3.88
CA ALA A 156 -8.37 21.87 2.78
C ALA A 156 -7.72 21.81 1.38
N ALA A 157 -6.64 22.57 1.14
CA ALA A 157 -5.89 22.54 -0.12
C ALA A 157 -5.17 21.20 -0.38
N PHE A 158 -4.68 20.53 0.66
CA PHE A 158 -4.16 19.17 0.54
C PHE A 158 -5.25 18.19 0.10
N PHE A 159 -6.41 18.19 0.77
CA PHE A 159 -7.49 17.30 0.39
C PHE A 159 -8.05 17.61 -1.00
N GLU A 160 -8.22 18.88 -1.36
CA GLU A 160 -8.59 19.31 -2.72
C GLU A 160 -7.61 18.77 -3.78
N SER A 161 -6.31 18.81 -3.49
CA SER A 161 -5.29 18.35 -4.43
C SER A 161 -5.28 16.84 -4.62
N HIS A 162 -5.52 16.08 -3.53
CA HIS A 162 -5.50 14.62 -3.56
C HIS A 162 -6.83 13.98 -3.96
N LEU A 163 -7.96 14.59 -3.60
CA LEU A 163 -9.31 14.02 -3.74
C LEU A 163 -10.22 14.82 -4.70
N GLY A 164 -9.74 15.95 -5.24
CA GLY A 164 -10.49 16.84 -6.14
C GLY A 164 -11.50 17.74 -5.41
N GLY A 165 -12.37 18.41 -6.17
CA GLY A 165 -13.34 19.37 -5.63
C GLY A 165 -12.74 20.74 -5.32
N ASP A 166 -13.39 21.48 -4.43
CA ASP A 166 -12.96 22.82 -4.00
C ASP A 166 -12.55 22.83 -2.51
N GLU A 167 -11.57 23.66 -2.14
CA GLU A 167 -11.12 23.81 -0.73
C GLU A 167 -12.29 24.06 0.24
N ALA A 168 -13.31 24.81 -0.20
CA ALA A 168 -14.48 25.13 0.61
C ALA A 168 -15.38 23.92 0.91
N GLU A 169 -15.20 22.79 0.23
CA GLU A 169 -15.98 21.56 0.43
C GLU A 169 -15.45 20.69 1.58
N TYR A 170 -14.25 21.00 2.08
CA TYR A 170 -13.56 20.21 3.10
C TYR A 170 -13.77 20.77 4.51
N ASP A 171 -14.03 19.87 5.45
CA ASP A 171 -13.88 20.15 6.88
C ASP A 171 -12.63 19.43 7.35
N VAL A 172 -11.72 20.18 7.98
CA VAL A 172 -10.42 19.67 8.42
C VAL A 172 -10.19 20.10 9.86
N ILE A 173 -9.82 19.13 10.69
CA ILE A 173 -9.65 19.28 12.12
C ILE A 173 -8.36 18.63 12.59
N HIS A 174 -7.85 19.08 13.72
CA HIS A 174 -6.74 18.43 14.39
C HIS A 174 -6.85 18.55 15.90
N HIS A 175 -5.92 17.89 16.59
CA HIS A 175 -5.78 17.97 18.04
C HIS A 175 -5.83 19.41 18.59
N PRO A 176 -6.32 19.61 19.83
CA PRO A 176 -6.48 20.93 20.43
C PRO A 176 -5.14 21.68 20.58
N THR A 177 -5.16 22.97 20.20
CA THR A 177 -4.02 23.88 20.34
C THR A 177 -3.98 24.53 21.73
N PHE A 178 -5.15 24.74 22.35
CA PHE A 178 -5.28 25.40 23.65
C PHE A 178 -5.87 24.47 24.71
N PHE A 179 -5.50 24.70 25.97
CA PHE A 179 -6.03 23.93 27.10
C PHE A 179 -7.55 24.15 27.24
N GLY A 180 -8.30 23.05 27.32
CA GLY A 180 -9.77 23.06 27.46
C GLY A 180 -10.55 22.98 26.13
N GLU A 181 -9.87 22.97 24.98
CA GLU A 181 -10.50 22.63 23.69
C GLU A 181 -10.52 21.12 23.47
N SER A 182 -11.55 20.60 22.79
CA SER A 182 -11.58 19.19 22.36
C SER A 182 -10.80 18.95 21.06
N TYR A 183 -10.77 19.94 20.16
CA TYR A 183 -10.05 19.92 18.88
C TYR A 183 -9.95 21.36 18.34
N THR A 184 -9.10 21.55 17.34
CA THR A 184 -8.97 22.82 16.60
C THR A 184 -9.46 22.64 15.15
N MET A 185 -10.37 23.52 14.72
CA MET A 185 -10.78 23.61 13.31
C MET A 185 -9.66 24.24 12.48
N VAL A 186 -9.28 23.58 11.38
CA VAL A 186 -8.38 24.12 10.37
C VAL A 186 -9.16 24.84 9.29
N ASP A 187 -10.15 24.16 8.73
CA ASP A 187 -10.97 24.59 7.60
C ASP A 187 -12.39 24.02 7.77
N GLY A 188 -13.41 24.73 7.26
CA GLY A 188 -14.80 24.26 7.30
C GLY A 188 -15.53 24.46 8.63
N ASP A 189 -16.42 23.55 9.00
CA ASP A 189 -17.25 23.62 10.21
C ASP A 189 -17.32 22.27 10.98
N PRO A 190 -17.68 22.27 12.27
CA PRO A 190 -17.64 21.06 13.10
C PRO A 190 -18.90 20.20 13.05
N ILE A 191 -19.94 20.54 12.27
CA ILE A 191 -21.28 19.95 12.41
C ILE A 191 -21.24 18.43 12.25
N ALA A 192 -20.55 17.94 11.23
CA ALA A 192 -20.47 16.50 10.96
C ALA A 192 -19.64 15.74 11.99
N TRP A 193 -18.55 16.36 12.48
CA TRP A 193 -17.73 15.78 13.54
C TRP A 193 -18.54 15.61 14.81
N GLU A 194 -19.26 16.65 15.24
CA GLU A 194 -20.13 16.59 16.41
C GLU A 194 -21.30 15.62 16.19
N THR A 195 -21.82 15.49 14.98
CA THR A 195 -22.84 14.48 14.65
C THR A 195 -22.29 13.06 14.86
N ALA A 196 -21.09 12.77 14.35
CA ALA A 196 -20.44 11.47 14.53
C ALA A 196 -20.17 11.17 16.01
N ARG A 197 -19.66 12.17 16.77
CA ARG A 197 -19.40 12.03 18.21
C ARG A 197 -20.68 11.76 18.99
N ASN A 198 -21.75 12.49 18.71
CA ASN A 198 -23.06 12.25 19.35
C ASN A 198 -23.59 10.84 19.04
N LEU A 199 -23.36 10.32 17.83
CA LEU A 199 -23.78 8.96 17.43
C LEU A 199 -23.01 7.85 18.15
N VAL A 200 -21.72 8.01 18.44
CA VAL A 200 -20.99 6.98 19.21
C VAL A 200 -21.23 7.10 20.71
N ASN A 201 -21.49 8.32 21.22
CA ASN A 201 -21.73 8.55 22.65
C ASN A 201 -23.10 8.06 23.15
N ARG A 202 -24.08 7.90 22.26
CA ARG A 202 -25.32 7.18 22.57
C ARG A 202 -25.14 5.64 22.67
N GLY A 203 -23.99 5.12 22.24
CA GLY A 203 -23.71 3.69 22.11
C GLY A 203 -24.04 3.14 20.72
N ILE A 204 -23.21 2.21 20.26
CA ILE A 204 -23.41 1.46 19.00
C ILE A 204 -23.91 0.07 19.37
N THR A 205 -25.22 -0.15 19.18
CA THR A 205 -25.89 -1.37 19.65
C THR A 205 -26.62 -2.15 18.57
N SER A 206 -26.70 -1.58 17.36
CA SER A 206 -27.40 -2.19 16.22
C SER A 206 -26.65 -1.95 14.91
N GLU A 207 -27.01 -2.74 13.89
CA GLU A 207 -26.49 -2.57 12.54
C GLU A 207 -26.79 -1.16 11.98
N ASP A 208 -27.98 -0.61 12.26
CA ASP A 208 -28.35 0.75 11.85
C ASP A 208 -27.44 1.82 12.47
N ASP A 209 -27.04 1.63 13.74
CA ASP A 209 -26.12 2.54 14.43
C ASP A 209 -24.74 2.51 13.77
N TYR A 210 -24.26 1.31 13.46
CA TYR A 210 -22.97 1.08 12.83
C TYR A 210 -22.94 1.59 11.38
N ASN A 211 -24.02 1.42 10.63
CA ASN A 211 -24.18 1.99 9.29
C ASN A 211 -24.25 3.52 9.32
N ALA A 212 -24.94 4.10 10.32
CA ALA A 212 -25.03 5.55 10.47
C ALA A 212 -23.66 6.19 10.72
N ILE A 213 -22.82 5.60 11.59
CA ILE A 213 -21.46 6.10 11.82
C ILE A 213 -20.53 5.83 10.63
N SER A 214 -20.68 4.69 9.94
CA SER A 214 -19.90 4.33 8.73
C SER A 214 -20.16 5.24 7.52
N ASN A 215 -21.25 6.02 7.55
CA ASN A 215 -21.54 7.06 6.56
C ASN A 215 -20.81 8.37 6.84
N LEU A 216 -20.34 8.59 8.07
CA LEU A 216 -19.63 9.79 8.49
C LEU A 216 -18.13 9.56 8.65
N ILE A 217 -17.72 8.33 8.96
CA ILE A 217 -16.35 7.93 9.22
C ILE A 217 -15.96 6.79 8.28
N ASP A 218 -14.75 6.84 7.74
CA ASP A 218 -14.14 5.71 7.06
C ASP A 218 -13.60 4.73 8.11
N VAL A 219 -14.37 3.68 8.39
CA VAL A 219 -14.08 2.72 9.46
C VAL A 219 -12.80 1.94 9.19
N ASP A 220 -12.54 1.55 7.94
CA ASP A 220 -11.32 0.82 7.60
C ASP A 220 -10.08 1.71 7.76
N ASN A 221 -10.17 2.98 7.33
CA ASN A 221 -9.10 3.95 7.56
C ASN A 221 -8.89 4.24 9.06
N LEU A 222 -9.95 4.31 9.88
CA LEU A 222 -9.83 4.42 11.33
C LEU A 222 -9.08 3.21 11.90
N ILE A 223 -9.48 1.99 11.54
CA ILE A 223 -8.84 0.75 12.02
C ILE A 223 -7.36 0.74 11.64
N ASP A 224 -7.04 1.00 10.38
CA ASP A 224 -5.67 0.97 9.87
C ASP A 224 -4.79 2.04 10.55
N HIS A 225 -5.32 3.25 10.75
CA HIS A 225 -4.63 4.30 11.50
C HIS A 225 -4.32 3.85 12.93
N PHE A 226 -5.27 3.19 13.60
CA PHE A 226 -5.06 2.65 14.94
C PHE A 226 -4.04 1.50 14.96
N ILE A 227 -4.03 0.62 13.96
CA ILE A 227 -2.99 -0.42 13.82
C ILE A 227 -1.61 0.24 13.72
N VAL A 228 -1.42 1.24 12.86
CA VAL A 228 -0.15 1.96 12.70
C VAL A 228 0.29 2.64 13.99
N ARG A 229 -0.60 3.40 14.63
CA ARG A 229 -0.25 4.20 15.80
C ARG A 229 -0.02 3.34 17.05
N THR A 230 -0.86 2.34 17.29
CA THR A 230 -0.62 1.41 18.41
C THR A 230 0.63 0.57 18.19
N TRP A 231 0.91 0.14 16.94
CA TRP A 231 2.16 -0.54 16.60
C TRP A 231 3.38 0.31 16.90
N SER A 232 3.32 1.62 16.62
CA SER A 232 4.46 2.53 16.79
C SER A 232 4.88 2.73 18.26
N GLY A 233 4.00 2.45 19.23
CA GLY A 233 4.28 2.69 20.65
C GLY A 233 4.44 4.17 20.99
N ASP A 234 3.77 5.07 20.25
CA ASP A 234 3.80 6.52 20.43
C ASP A 234 3.01 6.96 21.69
N TYR A 235 3.73 7.38 22.73
CA TYR A 235 3.15 7.77 24.03
C TYR A 235 2.76 9.26 24.09
N ASP A 236 3.00 10.04 23.03
CA ASP A 236 2.59 11.46 22.91
C ASP A 236 1.31 11.60 22.07
N TRP A 237 0.55 10.52 21.87
CA TRP A 237 -0.61 10.53 21.00
C TRP A 237 -1.93 10.80 21.74
N LEU A 238 -2.58 9.77 22.30
CA LEU A 238 -3.94 9.85 22.87
C LEU A 238 -3.99 9.19 24.26
N SER A 239 -4.86 9.67 25.17
CA SER A 239 -4.97 9.20 26.57
C SER A 239 -6.42 8.97 27.07
N PRO A 240 -6.67 8.37 28.26
CA PRO A 240 -5.70 7.81 29.17
C PRO A 240 -5.05 6.57 28.56
N ILE A 241 -3.77 6.37 28.87
CA ILE A 241 -3.08 5.10 28.63
C ILE A 241 -3.06 4.40 29.99
N GLU A 242 -4.09 3.60 30.28
CA GLU A 242 -4.21 2.97 31.59
C GLU A 242 -3.20 1.86 31.83
N ARG A 243 -2.65 1.83 33.05
CA ARG A 243 -1.69 0.84 33.53
C ARG A 243 -1.96 0.48 34.98
N ASN A 244 -2.29 -0.78 35.26
CA ASN A 244 -2.67 -1.23 36.62
C ASN A 244 -3.70 -0.27 37.27
N GLY A 245 -4.63 0.27 36.48
CA GLY A 245 -5.62 1.26 36.92
C GLY A 245 -5.09 2.69 37.08
N THR A 246 -3.90 3.02 36.58
CA THR A 246 -3.31 4.38 36.61
C THR A 246 -2.94 4.86 35.21
N ASP A 247 -3.34 6.07 34.84
CA ASP A 247 -2.94 6.70 33.58
C ASP A 247 -1.42 6.98 33.54
N VAL A 248 -0.76 6.56 32.47
CA VAL A 248 0.69 6.78 32.25
C VAL A 248 0.98 7.64 31.02
N SER A 249 -0.02 8.34 30.47
CA SER A 249 0.22 9.31 29.40
C SER A 249 1.08 10.48 29.88
N VAL A 250 1.86 11.03 28.94
CA VAL A 250 2.65 12.26 29.17
C VAL A 250 1.85 13.48 28.71
N PHE A 251 1.15 13.34 27.59
CA PHE A 251 0.29 14.37 27.00
C PHE A 251 -0.99 13.72 26.46
N ASP A 252 -2.11 14.41 26.67
CA ASP A 252 -3.44 13.93 26.29
C ASP A 252 -3.94 14.69 25.05
N ASN A 253 -4.67 13.99 24.19
CA ASN A 253 -5.33 14.50 22.99
C ASN A 253 -4.38 15.28 22.05
N LYS A 254 -3.33 14.63 21.53
CA LYS A 254 -2.31 15.23 20.64
C LYS A 254 -2.07 14.43 19.38
N ASN A 255 -1.34 15.04 18.43
CA ASN A 255 -0.67 14.32 17.34
C ASN A 255 -1.59 13.54 16.39
N TRP A 256 -2.75 14.11 16.06
CA TRP A 256 -3.66 13.63 15.02
C TRP A 256 -4.21 14.76 14.16
N TYR A 257 -4.57 14.42 12.92
CA TYR A 257 -5.35 15.22 11.97
C TYR A 257 -6.48 14.36 11.42
N SER A 258 -7.58 15.01 11.03
CA SER A 258 -8.67 14.37 10.31
C SER A 258 -9.32 15.33 9.32
N GLY A 259 -9.89 14.81 8.24
CA GLY A 259 -10.67 15.62 7.32
C GLY A 259 -11.67 14.79 6.51
N ARG A 260 -12.67 15.48 5.97
CA ARG A 260 -13.70 14.91 5.08
C ARG A 260 -14.12 15.91 4.01
N ARG A 261 -14.61 15.41 2.88
CA ARG A 261 -15.33 16.23 1.88
C ARG A 261 -16.79 16.36 2.26
N SER A 262 -17.12 17.30 3.14
CA SER A 262 -18.45 17.45 3.71
C SER A 262 -19.55 17.81 2.72
N ARG A 263 -19.16 18.37 1.58
CA ARG A 263 -20.07 18.91 0.56
C ARG A 263 -19.76 18.18 -0.75
N GLY A 264 -20.29 16.96 -0.93
CA GLY A 264 -20.07 16.06 -2.08
C GLY A 264 -20.45 14.59 -1.78
N ASP A 265 -20.36 13.69 -2.78
CA ASP A 265 -20.87 12.30 -2.72
C ASP A 265 -20.01 11.32 -1.86
N GLN A 266 -18.89 11.77 -1.28
CA GLN A 266 -17.88 10.93 -0.60
C GLN A 266 -17.41 11.53 0.75
N GLY A 267 -18.35 11.96 1.59
CA GLY A 267 -18.05 12.74 2.80
C GLY A 267 -17.76 11.93 4.06
N LYS A 268 -16.69 11.13 4.09
CA LYS A 268 -16.25 10.40 5.30
C LYS A 268 -14.99 11.02 5.91
N PHE A 269 -14.92 11.07 7.24
CA PHE A 269 -13.70 11.43 7.94
C PHE A 269 -12.64 10.35 7.76
N GLN A 270 -11.45 10.81 7.35
CA GLN A 270 -10.23 10.03 7.30
C GLN A 270 -9.25 10.55 8.34
N PHE A 271 -8.38 9.67 8.84
CA PHE A 271 -7.38 9.87 9.87
C PHE A 271 -6.02 9.43 9.33
N PHE A 272 -4.98 10.16 9.72
CA PHE A 272 -3.61 9.85 9.34
C PHE A 272 -2.63 10.43 10.35
N THR A 273 -1.42 9.90 10.31
CA THR A 273 -0.34 10.17 11.26
C THR A 273 0.13 11.62 11.17
N TRP A 274 0.37 12.21 12.34
CA TRP A 274 0.92 13.55 12.48
C TRP A 274 1.82 13.59 13.71
N ASP A 275 3.04 14.13 13.57
CA ASP A 275 3.92 14.45 14.69
C ASP A 275 4.29 13.23 15.55
N ALA A 276 4.57 12.09 14.92
CA ALA A 276 4.80 10.81 15.60
C ALA A 276 6.30 10.52 15.89
N GLU A 277 7.04 11.57 16.23
CA GLU A 277 8.48 11.54 16.48
C GLU A 277 8.86 10.88 17.83
N MET A 278 7.90 10.76 18.75
CA MET A 278 8.05 10.09 20.04
C MET A 278 7.75 8.57 20.01
N SER A 279 7.66 7.99 18.81
CA SER A 279 7.43 6.55 18.63
C SER A 279 8.71 5.70 18.69
N MET A 280 8.57 4.38 18.65
CA MET A 280 9.65 3.42 18.37
C MET A 280 10.93 3.64 19.20
N GLY A 281 10.82 3.84 20.50
CA GLY A 281 11.99 3.91 21.38
C GLY A 281 12.62 5.28 21.62
N ASN A 282 12.02 6.37 21.15
CA ASN A 282 12.64 7.69 21.22
C ASN A 282 13.00 8.17 22.65
N HIS A 283 14.01 9.04 22.76
CA HIS A 283 14.74 9.44 23.97
C HIS A 283 13.92 9.99 25.15
N LEU A 284 12.79 10.67 24.93
CA LEU A 284 11.94 11.15 26.02
C LEU A 284 11.30 9.96 26.77
N MET A 285 11.08 8.84 26.09
CA MET A 285 10.68 7.55 26.68
C MET A 285 11.80 6.92 27.52
N ILE A 286 13.06 7.16 27.16
CA ILE A 286 14.20 6.60 27.87
C ILE A 286 14.57 7.49 29.08
N ASN A 287 14.51 8.81 28.96
CA ASN A 287 15.08 9.72 29.96
C ASN A 287 14.07 10.27 30.99
N LEU A 288 12.78 10.45 30.65
CA LEU A 288 11.77 10.94 31.60
C LEU A 288 10.95 9.81 32.23
N ILE A 289 10.69 8.75 31.48
CA ILE A 289 9.79 7.66 31.89
C ILE A 289 10.54 6.56 32.69
N GLN A 290 11.85 6.40 32.48
CA GLN A 290 12.70 5.43 33.20
C GLN A 290 12.77 5.67 34.72
N PHE A 291 12.43 6.88 35.19
CA PHE A 291 12.44 7.22 36.62
C PHE A 291 11.05 7.11 37.30
N GLY A 292 9.98 6.75 36.56
CA GLY A 292 8.60 6.71 37.08
C GLY A 292 7.75 5.46 36.77
N ILE A 293 8.19 4.54 35.90
CA ILE A 293 7.37 3.38 35.44
C ILE A 293 7.94 2.03 35.93
N PRO A 294 7.15 1.15 36.62
CA PRO A 294 7.57 -0.25 36.90
C PRO A 294 7.62 -1.23 35.68
N ALA A 295 8.27 -2.39 35.83
CA ALA A 295 8.24 -3.68 35.10
C ALA A 295 8.19 -3.88 33.54
N GLN A 296 7.47 -3.11 32.70
CA GLN A 296 7.38 -3.39 31.24
C GLN A 296 8.37 -2.54 30.42
N GLY A 297 9.04 -3.15 29.45
CA GLY A 297 10.00 -2.47 28.57
C GLY A 297 9.35 -1.74 27.39
N ILE A 298 10.06 -0.77 26.82
CA ILE A 298 9.67 0.09 25.67
C ILE A 298 8.98 -0.66 24.52
N ILE A 299 9.47 -1.85 24.18
CA ILE A 299 8.95 -2.66 23.06
C ILE A 299 7.56 -3.23 23.36
N ASN A 300 7.23 -3.41 24.65
CA ASN A 300 5.96 -3.96 25.13
C ASN A 300 4.92 -2.88 25.47
N PHE A 301 5.14 -1.62 25.10
CA PHE A 301 4.20 -0.55 25.38
C PHE A 301 2.84 -0.83 24.73
N ASP A 302 1.77 -0.73 25.51
CA ASP A 302 0.43 -1.18 25.12
C ASP A 302 -0.53 0.00 25.02
N LEU A 303 -0.83 0.40 23.78
CA LEU A 303 -1.71 1.52 23.44
C LEU A 303 -3.11 1.07 23.03
N THR A 304 -3.39 -0.22 23.06
CA THR A 304 -4.60 -0.77 22.45
C THR A 304 -5.87 -0.50 23.28
N GLY A 305 -5.73 0.02 24.51
CA GLY A 305 -6.84 0.43 25.39
C GLY A 305 -7.16 1.93 25.38
N VAL A 306 -6.59 2.71 24.46
CA VAL A 306 -6.72 4.17 24.46
C VAL A 306 -8.18 4.65 24.30
N ASN A 307 -8.57 5.69 25.04
CA ASN A 307 -9.94 6.19 25.08
C ASN A 307 -10.00 7.70 25.39
N ASP A 308 -9.72 8.52 24.38
CA ASP A 308 -9.58 9.97 24.53
C ASP A 308 -10.79 10.74 23.96
N PRO A 309 -11.65 11.35 24.80
CA PRO A 309 -12.84 12.06 24.34
C PRO A 309 -12.51 13.27 23.45
N GLY A 310 -13.20 13.39 22.32
CA GLY A 310 -13.00 14.48 21.36
C GLY A 310 -11.93 14.21 20.30
N SER A 311 -11.30 13.05 20.36
CA SER A 311 -10.27 12.60 19.44
C SER A 311 -10.74 11.38 18.62
N PRO A 312 -9.93 10.90 17.66
CA PRO A 312 -10.18 9.62 16.98
C PRO A 312 -10.32 8.41 17.93
N ALA A 313 -9.68 8.43 19.12
CA ALA A 313 -9.80 7.35 20.10
C ALA A 313 -11.20 7.22 20.70
N GLU A 314 -12.00 8.29 20.71
CA GLU A 314 -13.40 8.21 21.13
C GLU A 314 -14.20 7.31 20.18
N PHE A 315 -13.97 7.37 18.87
CA PHE A 315 -14.66 6.48 17.93
C PHE A 315 -14.20 5.04 18.10
N TYR A 316 -12.89 4.82 18.12
CA TYR A 316 -12.30 3.50 18.34
C TYR A 316 -12.82 2.84 19.63
N SER A 317 -12.77 3.55 20.75
CA SER A 317 -13.14 3.02 22.07
C SER A 317 -14.63 2.69 22.20
N LYS A 318 -15.50 3.39 21.47
CA LYS A 318 -16.94 3.11 21.44
C LYS A 318 -17.27 2.02 20.42
N LEU A 319 -16.63 2.01 19.26
CA LEU A 319 -16.88 1.01 18.20
C LEU A 319 -16.41 -0.38 18.59
N GLN A 320 -15.32 -0.53 19.35
CA GLN A 320 -14.85 -1.84 19.84
C GLN A 320 -15.89 -2.59 20.68
N THR A 321 -16.91 -1.91 21.22
CA THR A 321 -18.00 -2.57 21.95
C THR A 321 -18.93 -3.37 21.03
N TYR A 322 -18.93 -3.06 19.73
CA TYR A 322 -19.75 -3.71 18.71
C TYR A 322 -18.97 -4.83 17.99
N GLU A 323 -19.55 -6.02 17.94
CA GLU A 323 -18.88 -7.24 17.45
C GLU A 323 -18.45 -7.18 15.97
N PRO A 324 -19.28 -6.72 15.02
CA PRO A 324 -18.85 -6.53 13.62
C PRO A 324 -17.61 -5.65 13.46
N PHE A 325 -17.46 -4.62 14.29
CA PHE A 325 -16.26 -3.78 14.26
C PHE A 325 -15.02 -4.57 14.73
N ARG A 326 -15.11 -5.37 15.81
CA ARG A 326 -13.99 -6.19 16.28
C ARG A 326 -13.55 -7.23 15.26
N ILE A 327 -14.50 -7.88 14.60
CA ILE A 327 -14.21 -8.83 13.52
C ILE A 327 -13.48 -8.12 12.37
N ARG A 328 -14.01 -6.98 11.92
CA ARG A 328 -13.35 -6.18 10.88
C ARG A 328 -11.95 -5.73 11.31
N PHE A 329 -11.78 -5.33 12.57
CA PHE A 329 -10.48 -4.98 13.14
C PHE A 329 -9.48 -6.14 13.03
N GLY A 330 -9.90 -7.34 13.43
CA GLY A 330 -9.10 -8.56 13.33
C GLY A 330 -8.70 -8.89 11.88
N ASP A 331 -9.62 -8.73 10.95
CA ASP A 331 -9.37 -8.95 9.52
C ASP A 331 -8.34 -7.95 8.96
N ARG A 332 -8.41 -6.68 9.35
CA ARG A 332 -7.43 -5.66 8.94
C ARG A 332 -6.05 -5.91 9.56
N ILE A 333 -5.98 -6.33 10.84
CA ILE A 333 -4.72 -6.80 11.44
C ILE A 333 -4.13 -7.94 10.60
N HIS A 334 -4.95 -8.93 10.24
CA HIS A 334 -4.49 -10.09 9.48
C HIS A 334 -3.95 -9.67 8.11
N GLN A 335 -4.71 -8.85 7.40
CA GLN A 335 -4.35 -8.29 6.09
C GLN A 335 -2.99 -7.59 6.10
N HIS A 336 -2.69 -6.82 7.17
CA HIS A 336 -1.50 -5.97 7.20
C HIS A 336 -0.27 -6.65 7.83
N LEU A 337 -0.46 -7.54 8.82
CA LEU A 337 0.66 -8.15 9.56
C LEU A 337 1.09 -9.53 9.05
N PHE A 338 0.29 -10.19 8.22
CA PHE A 338 0.52 -11.56 7.75
C PHE A 338 0.60 -11.63 6.22
N ASN A 339 1.03 -12.78 5.69
CA ASN A 339 0.89 -13.13 4.28
C ASN A 339 1.48 -12.10 3.29
N GLY A 340 2.61 -11.48 3.64
CA GLY A 340 3.22 -10.41 2.82
C GLY A 340 2.54 -9.05 2.92
N GLY A 341 1.62 -8.87 3.89
CA GLY A 341 0.98 -7.61 4.22
C GLY A 341 1.98 -6.47 4.49
N LYS A 342 1.54 -5.23 4.28
CA LYS A 342 2.41 -4.04 4.25
C LYS A 342 3.12 -3.76 5.56
N MET A 343 2.64 -4.30 6.67
CA MET A 343 3.22 -4.17 8.01
C MET A 343 3.78 -5.50 8.55
N THR A 344 4.02 -6.50 7.70
CA THR A 344 4.85 -7.65 8.11
C THR A 344 6.20 -7.18 8.62
N THR A 345 6.83 -7.96 9.51
CA THR A 345 8.14 -7.61 10.08
C THR A 345 9.16 -7.31 8.97
N ASP A 346 9.18 -8.11 7.89
CA ASP A 346 10.10 -7.91 6.78
C ASP A 346 9.82 -6.62 6.00
N ASN A 347 8.56 -6.31 5.68
CA ASN A 347 8.21 -5.07 4.98
C ASN A 347 8.50 -3.83 5.82
N ASN A 348 8.25 -3.87 7.14
CA ASN A 348 8.63 -2.80 8.05
C ASN A 348 10.15 -2.61 8.12
N LYS A 349 10.93 -3.70 8.18
CA LYS A 349 12.40 -3.62 8.15
C LYS A 349 12.90 -3.03 6.83
N GLN A 350 12.37 -3.49 5.70
CA GLN A 350 12.74 -2.97 4.39
C GLN A 350 12.48 -1.47 4.32
N ARG A 351 11.27 -1.02 4.70
CA ARG A 351 10.92 0.40 4.71
C ARG A 351 11.84 1.24 5.59
N TRP A 352 12.21 0.73 6.77
CA TRP A 352 13.14 1.42 7.68
C TRP A 352 14.55 1.52 7.08
N ASN A 353 15.05 0.42 6.51
CA ASN A 353 16.37 0.37 5.87
C ASN A 353 16.44 1.27 4.63
N ASP A 354 15.37 1.35 3.82
CA ASP A 354 15.29 2.24 2.66
C ASP A 354 15.38 3.72 3.07
N LEU A 355 14.71 4.11 4.17
CA LEU A 355 14.82 5.46 4.71
C LEU A 355 16.22 5.74 5.27
N ALA A 356 16.81 4.77 5.97
CA ALA A 356 18.16 4.88 6.49
C ALA A 356 19.18 5.05 5.36
N ALA A 357 19.08 4.28 4.27
CA ALA A 357 19.97 4.39 3.12
C ALA A 357 19.93 5.79 2.48
N LYS A 358 18.76 6.43 2.44
CA LYS A 358 18.61 7.82 1.94
C LYS A 358 19.32 8.85 2.83
N LEU A 359 19.39 8.61 4.14
CA LEU A 359 19.99 9.55 5.10
C LEU A 359 21.44 9.24 5.46
N GLU A 360 21.94 8.03 5.19
CA GLU A 360 23.22 7.54 5.70
C GLU A 360 24.38 8.51 5.45
N ASN A 361 24.51 9.04 4.23
CA ASN A 361 25.56 10.03 3.93
C ASN A 361 25.18 11.45 4.39
N ALA A 362 23.90 11.80 4.29
CA ALA A 362 23.41 13.13 4.64
C ALA A 362 23.60 13.45 6.13
N ILE A 363 23.44 12.44 7.01
CA ILE A 363 23.51 12.61 8.47
C ILE A 363 24.88 13.06 8.96
N VAL A 364 25.95 12.86 8.17
CA VAL A 364 27.28 13.40 8.47
C VAL A 364 27.27 14.94 8.47
N ALA A 365 26.51 15.55 7.55
CA ALA A 365 26.36 17.01 7.52
C ALA A 365 25.48 17.50 8.69
N GLU A 366 24.47 16.74 9.09
CA GLU A 366 23.67 17.03 10.30
C GLU A 366 24.56 17.00 11.56
N SER A 367 25.40 15.98 11.69
CA SER A 367 26.40 15.85 12.78
C SER A 367 27.33 17.05 12.84
N ALA A 368 27.88 17.47 11.69
CA ALA A 368 28.79 18.62 11.64
C ALA A 368 28.11 19.96 12.00
N ARG A 369 26.79 20.08 11.84
CA ARG A 369 26.04 21.32 12.11
C ARG A 369 25.41 21.37 13.49
N TRP A 370 24.90 20.23 13.97
CA TRP A 370 24.04 20.13 15.16
C TRP A 370 24.48 19.04 16.14
N GLY A 371 25.50 18.24 15.82
CA GLY A 371 25.95 17.14 16.67
C GLY A 371 26.60 17.59 17.98
N ASP A 372 27.07 18.83 18.06
CA ASP A 372 27.60 19.47 19.27
C ASP A 372 26.53 20.26 20.04
N GLU A 373 25.31 20.35 19.51
CA GLU A 373 24.26 21.20 20.08
C GLU A 373 23.81 20.67 21.44
N GLY A 374 24.44 21.22 22.47
CA GLY A 374 24.20 21.06 23.90
C GLY A 374 24.68 19.76 24.55
N THR A 375 25.51 18.97 23.87
CA THR A 375 26.36 18.03 24.59
C THR A 375 27.48 18.80 25.32
N PHE A 376 27.94 18.29 26.46
CA PHE A 376 29.13 18.82 27.14
C PHE A 376 30.40 18.05 26.72
N SER A 377 30.23 16.94 26.00
CA SER A 377 31.31 16.23 25.32
C SER A 377 32.05 17.17 24.35
N PRO A 378 33.39 17.09 24.29
CA PRO A 378 34.15 17.79 23.24
C PRO A 378 33.93 17.21 21.84
N GLU A 379 33.42 15.97 21.75
CA GLU A 379 33.12 15.29 20.49
C GLU A 379 31.62 15.37 20.18
N PRO A 380 31.23 15.75 18.94
CA PRO A 380 29.83 15.81 18.53
C PRO A 380 29.22 14.41 18.38
N PHE A 381 27.89 14.32 18.39
CA PHE A 381 27.18 13.12 17.96
C PHE A 381 27.47 12.82 16.49
N THR A 382 27.82 11.57 16.20
CA THR A 382 28.30 11.11 14.88
C THR A 382 27.38 10.06 14.27
N LYS A 383 27.52 9.85 12.96
CA LYS A 383 26.86 8.76 12.24
C LYS A 383 27.15 7.39 12.87
N ASP A 384 28.42 7.10 13.15
CA ASP A 384 28.87 5.75 13.48
C ASP A 384 28.66 5.41 14.96
N ASP A 385 28.83 6.38 15.86
CA ASP A 385 28.73 6.15 17.31
C ASP A 385 27.32 6.31 17.86
N HIS A 386 26.44 7.06 17.16
CA HIS A 386 25.13 7.44 17.69
C HIS A 386 23.98 7.10 16.74
N TRP A 387 23.99 7.59 15.50
CA TRP A 387 22.86 7.38 14.58
C TRP A 387 22.74 5.92 14.13
N SER A 388 23.83 5.30 13.65
CA SER A 388 23.80 3.92 13.13
C SER A 388 23.42 2.88 14.18
N PRO A 389 23.91 2.98 15.45
CA PRO A 389 23.42 2.12 16.53
C PRO A 389 21.93 2.26 16.80
N GLU A 390 21.39 3.49 16.76
CA GLU A 390 19.95 3.73 16.96
C GLU A 390 19.11 3.14 15.82
N VAL A 391 19.53 3.36 14.57
CA VAL A 391 18.89 2.77 13.38
C VAL A 391 18.87 1.24 13.49
N LYS A 392 19.99 0.63 13.92
CA LYS A 392 20.08 -0.81 14.15
C LYS A 392 19.18 -1.28 15.28
N TRP A 393 19.11 -0.55 16.40
CA TRP A 393 18.26 -0.92 17.52
C TRP A 393 16.77 -0.93 17.13
N VAL A 394 16.30 0.09 16.41
CA VAL A 394 14.90 0.11 15.93
C VAL A 394 14.62 -1.08 15.00
N ASN A 395 15.55 -1.41 14.09
CA ASN A 395 15.39 -2.51 13.16
C ASN A 395 15.46 -3.91 13.82
N ASP A 396 16.48 -4.13 14.64
CA ASP A 396 16.87 -5.45 15.14
C ASP A 396 16.18 -5.80 16.47
N GLU A 397 15.74 -4.80 17.24
CA GLU A 397 15.06 -5.01 18.52
C GLU A 397 13.58 -4.65 18.44
N PHE A 398 13.24 -3.41 18.04
CA PHE A 398 11.84 -2.95 18.05
C PHE A 398 11.01 -3.65 16.96
N ILE A 399 11.33 -3.42 15.67
CA ILE A 399 10.54 -3.96 14.55
C ILE A 399 10.52 -5.49 14.56
N GLN A 400 11.65 -6.12 14.91
CA GLN A 400 11.78 -7.58 14.98
C GLN A 400 10.77 -8.24 15.95
N GLN A 401 10.38 -7.55 17.02
CA GLN A 401 9.54 -8.12 18.07
C GLN A 401 8.11 -7.57 18.06
N ARG A 402 7.91 -6.37 17.53
CA ARG A 402 6.68 -5.59 17.76
C ARG A 402 5.40 -6.28 17.28
N ASN A 403 5.39 -6.89 16.09
CA ASN A 403 4.19 -7.55 15.56
C ASN A 403 3.68 -8.67 16.49
N ARG A 404 4.60 -9.52 17.00
CA ARG A 404 4.25 -10.62 17.91
C ARG A 404 3.63 -10.10 19.21
N ILE A 405 4.22 -9.04 19.76
CA ILE A 405 3.76 -8.44 21.03
C ILE A 405 2.39 -7.80 20.83
N LEU A 406 2.25 -6.97 19.80
CA LEU A 406 1.01 -6.26 19.52
C LEU A 406 -0.15 -7.21 19.19
N LEU A 407 0.11 -8.30 18.47
CA LEU A 407 -0.89 -9.34 18.22
C LEU A 407 -1.41 -9.96 19.53
N SER A 408 -0.52 -10.20 20.51
CA SER A 408 -0.93 -10.66 21.85
C SER A 408 -1.81 -9.62 22.54
N GLN A 409 -1.43 -8.33 22.50
CA GLN A 409 -2.20 -7.25 23.11
C GLN A 409 -3.60 -7.10 22.50
N PHE A 410 -3.75 -7.31 21.19
CA PHE A 410 -5.04 -7.30 20.51
C PHE A 410 -5.89 -8.54 20.84
N ARG A 411 -5.28 -9.72 20.97
CA ARG A 411 -5.97 -10.92 21.45
C ARG A 411 -6.51 -10.74 22.86
N ASP A 412 -5.70 -10.18 23.75
CA ASP A 412 -6.09 -9.91 25.14
C ASP A 412 -7.27 -8.92 25.25
N ARG A 413 -7.46 -8.08 24.22
CA ARG A 413 -8.59 -7.14 24.10
C ARG A 413 -9.76 -7.64 23.26
N GLY A 414 -9.68 -8.85 22.70
CA GLY A 414 -10.69 -9.40 21.80
C GLY A 414 -10.82 -8.65 20.47
N LEU A 415 -9.76 -7.94 20.04
CA LEU A 415 -9.69 -7.24 18.74
C LEU A 415 -9.03 -8.09 17.66
N TYR A 416 -8.49 -9.26 18.03
CA TYR A 416 -8.02 -10.28 17.11
C TYR A 416 -8.42 -11.67 17.66
N PRO A 417 -8.88 -12.61 16.82
CA PRO A 417 -9.30 -13.93 17.28
C PRO A 417 -8.20 -14.72 17.98
N LYS A 418 -8.57 -15.60 18.92
CA LYS A 418 -7.59 -16.47 19.58
C LYS A 418 -7.05 -17.53 18.63
N ILE A 419 -7.90 -18.02 17.75
CA ILE A 419 -7.53 -19.03 16.75
C ILE A 419 -6.83 -18.41 15.56
N ASP A 420 -5.86 -19.13 15.01
CA ASP A 420 -5.11 -18.68 13.84
C ASP A 420 -5.90 -18.88 12.54
N ALA A 421 -5.66 -17.98 11.60
CA ALA A 421 -6.25 -18.05 10.28
C ALA A 421 -5.58 -19.14 9.43
N PRO A 422 -6.27 -19.71 8.43
CA PRO A 422 -5.75 -20.83 7.68
C PRO A 422 -4.51 -20.44 6.86
N LEU A 423 -3.48 -21.27 6.91
CA LEU A 423 -2.25 -21.08 6.13
C LEU A 423 -2.42 -21.68 4.75
N GLN A 424 -2.15 -20.91 3.70
CA GLN A 424 -2.11 -21.38 2.33
C GLN A 424 -0.67 -21.75 1.94
N ASN A 425 -0.47 -22.84 1.18
CA ASN A 425 0.86 -23.19 0.65
C ASN A 425 1.46 -22.12 -0.27
N GLN A 426 0.59 -21.29 -0.86
CA GLN A 426 0.93 -20.02 -1.48
C GLN A 426 -0.21 -19.05 -1.21
N TYR A 427 0.08 -17.86 -0.68
CA TYR A 427 -0.92 -16.82 -0.48
C TYR A 427 -1.15 -16.02 -1.76
N GLY A 428 -2.22 -16.34 -2.48
CA GLY A 428 -2.63 -15.65 -3.70
C GLY A 428 -1.51 -15.51 -4.74
N GLY A 429 -1.61 -14.46 -5.56
CA GLY A 429 -0.66 -14.14 -6.61
C GLY A 429 -0.74 -15.06 -7.82
N ASN A 430 0.31 -15.01 -8.62
CA ASN A 430 0.40 -15.75 -9.87
C ASN A 430 0.69 -17.24 -9.63
N VAL A 431 -0.07 -18.12 -10.28
CA VAL A 431 0.11 -19.58 -10.23
C VAL A 431 -0.05 -20.19 -11.62
N THR A 432 0.53 -21.37 -11.84
CA THR A 432 0.34 -22.09 -13.10
C THR A 432 -1.06 -22.72 -13.16
N LYS A 433 -1.61 -22.88 -14.37
CA LYS A 433 -2.85 -23.63 -14.57
C LYS A 433 -2.75 -25.04 -13.98
N GLY A 434 -3.73 -25.44 -13.18
CA GLY A 434 -3.72 -26.71 -12.45
C GLY A 434 -3.01 -26.64 -11.09
N PHE A 435 -2.70 -25.43 -10.59
CA PHE A 435 -2.12 -25.25 -9.26
C PHE A 435 -2.98 -25.91 -8.17
N SER A 436 -2.32 -26.61 -7.26
CA SER A 436 -2.95 -27.31 -6.14
C SER A 436 -2.83 -26.47 -4.88
N LEU A 437 -3.91 -25.77 -4.53
CA LEU A 437 -4.02 -25.00 -3.30
C LEU A 437 -4.25 -25.95 -2.12
N VAL A 438 -3.32 -25.92 -1.18
CA VAL A 438 -3.38 -26.65 0.09
C VAL A 438 -3.52 -25.65 1.21
N MET A 439 -4.43 -25.94 2.14
CA MET A 439 -4.63 -25.13 3.33
C MET A 439 -4.43 -25.98 4.58
N ASP A 440 -3.90 -25.34 5.62
CA ASP A 440 -3.66 -25.95 6.92
C ASP A 440 -4.12 -25.03 8.05
N SER A 441 -4.56 -25.62 9.16
CA SER A 441 -4.97 -24.89 10.35
C SER A 441 -4.78 -25.76 11.58
N ASP A 442 -4.27 -25.18 12.66
CA ASP A 442 -4.07 -25.89 13.91
C ASP A 442 -5.42 -26.19 14.60
N ASP A 443 -5.73 -27.49 14.73
CA ASP A 443 -6.87 -28.03 15.49
C ASP A 443 -8.24 -27.37 15.20
N SER A 444 -8.44 -26.87 13.98
CA SER A 444 -9.66 -26.17 13.53
C SER A 444 -10.15 -26.68 12.17
N ASP A 445 -11.44 -26.49 11.90
CA ASP A 445 -12.00 -26.74 10.56
C ASP A 445 -11.81 -25.51 9.67
N ILE A 446 -11.48 -25.69 8.39
CA ILE A 446 -11.35 -24.58 7.44
C ILE A 446 -12.60 -24.51 6.56
N TYR A 447 -13.15 -23.30 6.41
CA TYR A 447 -14.23 -23.00 5.48
C TYR A 447 -13.78 -21.93 4.49
N TYR A 448 -14.15 -22.09 3.23
CA TYR A 448 -13.70 -21.20 2.15
C TYR A 448 -14.80 -20.92 1.12
N THR A 449 -14.62 -19.85 0.36
CA THR A 449 -15.42 -19.50 -0.82
C THR A 449 -14.49 -19.23 -2.00
N THR A 450 -15.00 -19.40 -3.22
CA THR A 450 -14.27 -19.11 -4.47
C THR A 450 -14.89 -17.95 -5.27
N ASP A 451 -15.88 -17.27 -4.67
CA ASP A 451 -16.58 -16.11 -5.24
C ASP A 451 -16.16 -14.79 -4.55
N GLY A 452 -15.26 -14.86 -3.56
CA GLY A 452 -14.81 -13.72 -2.77
C GLY A 452 -15.76 -13.31 -1.64
N SER A 453 -16.83 -14.05 -1.37
CA SER A 453 -17.67 -13.80 -0.19
C SER A 453 -16.98 -14.31 1.09
N ASP A 454 -17.23 -13.68 2.24
CA ASP A 454 -16.66 -14.14 3.50
C ASP A 454 -17.33 -15.47 3.95
N PRO A 455 -16.59 -16.53 4.34
CA PRO A 455 -17.17 -17.73 4.92
C PRO A 455 -18.00 -17.49 6.19
N TYR A 456 -17.72 -16.41 6.92
CA TYR A 456 -18.40 -16.01 8.13
C TYR A 456 -19.40 -14.87 7.86
N ILE A 457 -20.68 -15.11 8.17
CA ILE A 457 -21.73 -14.10 8.25
C ILE A 457 -21.80 -13.59 9.68
N VAL A 458 -21.42 -12.34 9.87
CA VAL A 458 -21.63 -11.66 11.14
C VAL A 458 -23.13 -11.43 11.34
N LYS A 459 -23.66 -11.89 12.48
CA LYS A 459 -25.06 -11.68 12.87
C LYS A 459 -25.12 -10.99 14.21
N GLU A 460 -26.21 -10.25 14.44
CA GLU A 460 -26.50 -9.72 15.78
C GLU A 460 -26.71 -10.88 16.75
N SER A 461 -25.80 -10.96 17.70
CA SER A 461 -25.75 -12.03 18.67
C SER A 461 -26.92 -11.91 19.66
N THR A 462 -27.54 -13.03 20.02
CA THR A 462 -28.66 -13.00 20.97
C THR A 462 -28.11 -12.96 22.39
N SER A 463 -28.36 -11.88 23.12
CA SER A 463 -27.97 -11.76 24.53
C SER A 463 -29.06 -12.25 25.47
N THR A 464 -28.66 -12.96 26.52
CA THR A 464 -29.53 -13.44 27.61
C THR A 464 -28.92 -12.98 28.94
N LEU A 465 -29.74 -12.37 29.80
CA LEU A 465 -29.37 -12.10 31.18
C LEU A 465 -29.49 -13.39 31.99
N LEU A 466 -28.35 -13.90 32.45
CA LEU A 466 -28.28 -15.03 33.39
C LEU A 466 -28.49 -14.58 34.84
N VAL A 467 -28.08 -13.33 35.15
CA VAL A 467 -28.34 -12.64 36.41
C VAL A 467 -28.78 -11.22 36.06
N ASP A 468 -29.87 -10.76 36.66
CA ASP A 468 -30.40 -9.41 36.51
C ASP A 468 -30.98 -8.86 37.84
N SER A 469 -31.66 -7.71 37.77
CA SER A 469 -32.27 -7.09 38.95
C SER A 469 -33.40 -7.88 39.59
N SER A 470 -33.97 -8.85 38.88
CA SER A 470 -35.05 -9.72 39.37
C SER A 470 -34.53 -11.01 39.99
N THR A 471 -33.24 -11.32 39.81
CA THR A 471 -32.61 -12.52 40.36
C THR A 471 -32.48 -12.39 41.88
N GLU A 472 -32.99 -13.38 42.61
CA GLU A 472 -32.88 -13.43 44.07
C GLU A 472 -31.42 -13.59 44.50
N LEU A 473 -31.04 -12.90 45.58
CA LEU A 473 -29.69 -12.95 46.11
C LEU A 473 -29.66 -12.92 47.64
N HIS A 474 -28.48 -13.22 48.16
CA HIS A 474 -28.17 -13.20 49.59
C HIS A 474 -27.01 -12.24 49.85
N ALA A 475 -27.10 -11.44 50.91
CA ALA A 475 -26.00 -10.61 51.38
C ALA A 475 -25.66 -10.90 52.85
N LEU A 476 -24.37 -10.86 53.18
CA LEU A 476 -23.87 -10.98 54.55
C LEU A 476 -22.83 -9.89 54.78
N ILE A 477 -23.04 -9.07 55.79
CA ILE A 477 -22.00 -8.20 56.34
C ILE A 477 -21.14 -9.09 57.24
N PRO A 478 -19.95 -9.52 56.82
CA PRO A 478 -19.23 -10.56 57.55
C PRO A 478 -18.69 -9.99 58.87
N SER A 479 -18.70 -10.83 59.91
CA SER A 479 -18.12 -10.53 61.21
C SER A 479 -17.67 -11.81 61.90
N ILE A 480 -16.93 -11.69 63.00
CA ILE A 480 -16.58 -12.84 63.84
C ILE A 480 -17.84 -13.49 64.44
N ASN A 481 -18.86 -12.69 64.77
CA ASN A 481 -20.04 -13.19 65.51
C ASN A 481 -21.01 -14.00 64.65
N ASN A 482 -21.08 -13.71 63.34
CA ASN A 482 -21.94 -14.43 62.39
C ASN A 482 -21.15 -15.48 61.58
N GLY A 483 -19.90 -15.78 61.97
CA GLY A 483 -19.03 -16.73 61.28
C GLY A 483 -18.52 -16.25 59.90
N GLY A 484 -18.85 -15.03 59.48
CA GLY A 484 -18.39 -14.47 58.21
C GLY A 484 -16.88 -14.22 58.14
N ALA A 485 -16.20 -14.13 59.28
CA ALA A 485 -14.74 -14.07 59.33
C ALA A 485 -14.07 -15.44 59.04
N ASP A 486 -14.78 -16.56 59.25
CA ASP A 486 -14.24 -17.92 59.25
C ASP A 486 -14.75 -18.78 58.06
N ILE A 487 -15.66 -18.25 57.25
CA ILE A 487 -16.30 -18.94 56.12
C ILE A 487 -15.39 -19.16 54.89
N GLU A 488 -14.21 -18.56 54.92
CA GLU A 488 -13.15 -18.64 53.90
C GLU A 488 -13.67 -18.61 52.44
N LEU A 489 -13.65 -19.76 51.74
CA LEU A 489 -14.01 -19.91 50.33
C LEU A 489 -15.42 -20.50 50.12
N GLU A 490 -16.09 -20.98 51.18
CA GLU A 490 -17.39 -21.68 51.05
C GLU A 490 -18.44 -20.81 50.37
N TRP A 491 -18.54 -19.54 50.79
CA TRP A 491 -19.50 -18.58 50.25
C TRP A 491 -19.27 -18.20 48.77
N LYS A 492 -18.16 -18.62 48.17
CA LYS A 492 -17.86 -18.37 46.76
C LYS A 492 -18.34 -19.50 45.84
N GLY A 493 -18.53 -20.70 46.40
CA GLY A 493 -18.83 -21.93 45.67
C GLY A 493 -20.33 -22.21 45.51
N ILE A 494 -20.64 -23.28 44.77
CA ILE A 494 -22.02 -23.71 44.48
C ILE A 494 -22.76 -24.17 45.73
N GLU A 495 -22.07 -24.91 46.60
CA GLU A 495 -22.65 -25.38 47.85
C GLU A 495 -22.95 -24.19 48.79
N ASP A 496 -24.03 -24.32 49.56
CA ASP A 496 -24.40 -23.30 50.51
C ASP A 496 -23.45 -23.28 51.71
N PRO A 497 -23.06 -22.08 52.18
CA PRO A 497 -22.20 -21.98 53.34
C PRO A 497 -22.91 -22.45 54.61
N SER A 498 -22.12 -22.96 55.56
CA SER A 498 -22.64 -23.45 56.84
C SER A 498 -23.43 -22.40 57.65
N ASN A 499 -23.17 -21.11 57.43
CA ASN A 499 -23.82 -19.99 58.11
C ASN A 499 -24.92 -19.30 57.28
N LEU A 500 -25.45 -19.95 56.22
CA LEU A 500 -26.44 -19.33 55.31
C LEU A 500 -27.63 -18.68 56.04
N ILE A 501 -27.98 -19.16 57.24
CA ILE A 501 -29.06 -18.60 58.06
C ILE A 501 -28.80 -17.16 58.54
N GLU A 502 -27.55 -16.71 58.56
CA GLU A 502 -27.13 -15.35 58.93
C GLU A 502 -27.20 -14.37 57.74
N TRP A 503 -27.46 -14.86 56.52
CA TRP A 503 -27.52 -14.04 55.31
C TRP A 503 -28.91 -13.43 55.13
N VAL A 504 -28.95 -12.19 54.65
CA VAL A 504 -30.17 -11.45 54.34
C VAL A 504 -30.56 -11.68 52.88
N TYR A 505 -31.83 -11.96 52.64
CA TYR A 505 -32.39 -12.27 51.33
C TYR A 505 -32.98 -11.01 50.69
N GLY A 506 -32.72 -10.78 49.41
CA GLY A 506 -33.23 -9.61 48.70
C GLY A 506 -33.07 -9.71 47.18
N ALA A 507 -33.32 -8.57 46.52
CA ALA A 507 -33.09 -8.38 45.08
C ALA A 507 -31.81 -7.57 44.85
N SER A 508 -31.30 -7.58 43.60
CA SER A 508 -30.15 -6.77 43.17
C SER A 508 -30.35 -5.27 43.42
N GLY A 509 -29.28 -4.54 43.70
CA GLY A 509 -29.34 -3.21 44.32
C GLY A 509 -28.88 -3.25 45.78
N ILE A 510 -27.70 -3.83 46.03
CA ILE A 510 -27.13 -3.90 47.38
C ILE A 510 -26.43 -2.58 47.65
N GLY A 511 -26.77 -1.91 48.77
CA GLY A 511 -26.15 -0.63 49.07
C GLY A 511 -26.74 0.06 50.28
N TYR A 512 -26.21 1.25 50.56
CA TYR A 512 -26.78 2.22 51.50
C TYR A 512 -26.35 3.63 51.07
N GLU A 513 -26.99 4.65 51.64
CA GLU A 513 -26.73 6.06 51.30
C GLU A 513 -27.08 6.98 52.49
N ARG A 514 -26.07 7.34 53.27
CA ARG A 514 -26.16 8.20 54.46
C ARG A 514 -26.01 9.68 54.14
N SER A 515 -25.35 10.05 53.03
CA SER A 515 -25.16 11.45 52.64
C SER A 515 -25.17 11.65 51.13
N GLY A 516 -26.32 12.05 50.61
CA GLY A 516 -26.53 12.16 49.17
C GLY A 516 -27.96 11.77 48.82
N SER A 517 -28.24 11.63 47.53
CA SER A 517 -29.51 11.08 47.03
C SER A 517 -29.32 10.23 45.78
N ASN A 518 -28.08 9.90 45.42
CA ASN A 518 -27.72 9.49 44.07
C ASN A 518 -28.03 7.98 43.86
N TYR A 519 -27.87 7.18 44.92
CA TYR A 519 -28.08 5.73 44.87
C TYR A 519 -29.44 5.27 45.35
N ARG A 520 -30.20 6.10 46.09
CA ARG A 520 -31.45 5.66 46.77
C ARG A 520 -32.47 4.98 45.86
N SER A 521 -32.58 5.40 44.60
CA SER A 521 -33.51 4.77 43.64
C SER A 521 -33.01 3.44 43.06
N LEU A 522 -31.75 3.10 43.31
CA LEU A 522 -31.06 1.92 42.80
C LEU A 522 -30.86 0.84 43.89
N ILE A 523 -31.07 1.20 45.16
CA ILE A 523 -30.91 0.29 46.31
C ILE A 523 -32.23 -0.43 46.59
N ASN A 524 -32.22 -1.75 46.46
CA ASN A 524 -33.34 -2.64 46.80
C ASN A 524 -33.05 -3.50 48.04
N LEU A 525 -31.77 -3.76 48.34
CA LEU A 525 -31.32 -4.45 49.54
C LEU A 525 -30.41 -3.51 50.34
N ASP A 526 -30.97 -2.98 51.42
CA ASP A 526 -30.27 -2.07 52.33
C ASP A 526 -29.30 -2.85 53.21
N VAL A 527 -28.03 -2.42 53.20
CA VAL A 527 -26.95 -2.96 54.04
C VAL A 527 -26.30 -1.87 54.90
N GLU A 528 -27.04 -0.83 55.29
CA GLU A 528 -26.55 0.28 56.10
C GLU A 528 -25.90 -0.17 57.44
N ASP A 529 -26.29 -1.33 57.96
CA ASP A 529 -25.65 -1.96 59.13
C ASP A 529 -24.14 -2.22 58.94
N MET A 530 -23.65 -2.22 57.69
CA MET A 530 -22.24 -2.33 57.34
C MET A 530 -21.44 -1.10 57.79
N ALA A 531 -22.06 0.08 57.71
CA ALA A 531 -21.38 1.34 57.91
C ALA A 531 -21.02 1.56 59.38
N ASP A 532 -19.84 2.12 59.57
CA ASP A 532 -19.07 2.18 60.82
C ASP A 532 -18.55 0.84 61.36
N ILE A 533 -18.85 -0.30 60.72
CA ILE A 533 -18.52 -1.64 61.23
C ILE A 533 -17.50 -2.36 60.36
N ASN A 534 -17.77 -2.50 59.06
CA ASN A 534 -16.95 -3.27 58.13
C ASN A 534 -16.92 -2.58 56.77
N PRO A 535 -15.76 -2.45 56.09
CA PRO A 535 -15.71 -1.89 54.74
C PRO A 535 -16.15 -2.84 53.62
N SER A 536 -16.70 -4.04 53.90
CA SER A 536 -17.19 -4.91 52.84
C SER A 536 -18.43 -5.73 53.19
N VAL A 537 -19.13 -6.18 52.14
CA VAL A 537 -20.27 -7.10 52.21
C VAL A 537 -20.08 -8.24 51.21
N PHE A 538 -20.41 -9.47 51.64
CA PHE A 538 -20.45 -10.64 50.76
C PHE A 538 -21.83 -10.79 50.15
N ILE A 539 -21.89 -11.11 48.86
CA ILE A 539 -23.10 -11.25 48.07
C ILE A 539 -23.04 -12.61 47.35
N ARG A 540 -24.13 -13.38 47.37
CA ARG A 540 -24.30 -14.64 46.65
C ARG A 540 -25.56 -14.60 45.80
N ILE A 541 -25.42 -14.89 44.51
CA ILE A 541 -26.50 -14.83 43.54
C ILE A 541 -26.63 -16.20 42.87
N PRO A 542 -27.57 -17.04 43.33
CA PRO A 542 -27.88 -18.30 42.65
C PRO A 542 -28.60 -18.04 41.33
N PHE A 543 -28.19 -18.74 40.28
CA PHE A 543 -28.88 -18.73 38.99
C PHE A 543 -28.85 -20.11 38.35
N LYS A 544 -29.79 -20.36 37.42
CA LYS A 544 -29.91 -21.65 36.73
C LYS A 544 -29.75 -21.48 35.23
N ILE A 545 -29.02 -22.40 34.62
CA ILE A 545 -28.93 -22.53 33.17
C ILE A 545 -29.85 -23.67 32.73
N ASN A 546 -30.88 -23.31 31.96
CA ASN A 546 -31.92 -24.23 31.50
C ASN A 546 -31.38 -25.20 30.44
N ASN A 547 -32.03 -26.37 30.30
CA ASN A 547 -31.64 -27.40 29.32
C ASN A 547 -31.77 -26.97 27.86
N GLU A 548 -32.53 -25.91 27.58
CA GLU A 548 -32.73 -25.35 26.24
C GLU A 548 -31.54 -24.48 25.80
N ILE A 549 -30.71 -24.02 26.74
CA ILE A 549 -29.49 -23.27 26.44
C ILE A 549 -28.39 -24.27 26.10
N ASP A 550 -27.89 -24.20 24.87
CA ASP A 550 -26.67 -24.89 24.50
C ASP A 550 -25.45 -24.08 24.97
N LEU A 551 -24.76 -24.55 26.00
CA LEU A 551 -23.54 -23.90 26.48
C LEU A 551 -22.41 -23.92 25.43
N LYS A 552 -22.48 -24.78 24.41
CA LYS A 552 -21.51 -24.77 23.31
C LYS A 552 -21.69 -23.58 22.37
N SER A 553 -22.91 -23.04 22.23
CA SER A 553 -23.14 -21.84 21.42
C SER A 553 -22.82 -20.54 22.16
N LEU A 554 -22.38 -20.62 23.43
CA LEU A 554 -21.97 -19.45 24.21
C LEU A 554 -20.67 -18.86 23.63
N SER A 555 -20.79 -17.72 22.96
CA SER A 555 -19.66 -17.00 22.36
C SER A 555 -19.04 -16.00 23.34
N GLU A 556 -19.85 -15.31 24.15
CA GLU A 556 -19.40 -14.28 25.09
C GLU A 556 -20.05 -14.40 26.47
N LEU A 557 -19.29 -14.07 27.52
CA LEU A 557 -19.80 -13.90 28.88
C LEU A 557 -19.28 -12.58 29.45
N LYS A 558 -20.17 -11.76 30.01
CA LYS A 558 -19.84 -10.45 30.59
C LYS A 558 -20.46 -10.30 31.97
N LEU A 559 -19.73 -9.66 32.88
CA LEU A 559 -20.26 -9.12 34.12
C LEU A 559 -20.41 -7.61 33.96
N ARG A 560 -21.65 -7.14 33.95
CA ARG A 560 -21.99 -5.72 33.91
C ARG A 560 -22.25 -5.24 35.34
N MET A 561 -21.49 -4.25 35.79
CA MET A 561 -21.52 -3.75 37.16
C MET A 561 -21.88 -2.27 37.20
N ARG A 562 -22.83 -1.91 38.07
CA ARG A 562 -22.84 -0.57 38.70
C ARG A 562 -22.30 -0.74 40.10
N TYR A 563 -21.24 -0.03 40.44
CA TYR A 563 -20.56 -0.19 41.73
C TYR A 563 -19.96 1.12 42.20
N ASP A 564 -19.88 1.27 43.51
CA ASP A 564 -19.28 2.44 44.17
C ASP A 564 -17.76 2.26 44.25
N ASP A 565 -17.15 2.12 45.43
CA ASP A 565 -15.68 2.12 45.55
C ASP A 565 -14.98 0.94 44.85
N GLY A 566 -15.38 -0.31 45.12
CA GLY A 566 -14.70 -1.47 44.54
C GLY A 566 -15.43 -2.80 44.68
N PHE A 567 -14.95 -3.85 44.00
CA PHE A 567 -15.49 -5.20 44.13
C PHE A 567 -14.51 -6.32 43.73
N VAL A 568 -14.80 -7.54 44.18
CA VAL A 568 -14.24 -8.80 43.65
C VAL A 568 -15.36 -9.77 43.34
N ALA A 569 -15.39 -10.32 42.12
CA ALA A 569 -16.40 -11.26 41.65
C ALA A 569 -15.82 -12.66 41.43
N TYR A 570 -16.63 -13.67 41.77
CA TYR A 570 -16.33 -15.09 41.63
C TYR A 570 -17.47 -15.80 40.91
N LEU A 571 -17.14 -16.70 39.98
CA LEU A 571 -18.09 -17.58 39.32
C LEU A 571 -17.78 -19.02 39.75
N ASN A 572 -18.74 -19.68 40.40
CA ASN A 572 -18.60 -21.06 40.89
C ASN A 572 -17.29 -21.30 41.67
N GLY A 573 -16.89 -20.34 42.50
CA GLY A 573 -15.70 -20.41 43.36
C GLY A 573 -14.40 -19.84 42.76
N VAL A 574 -14.36 -19.54 41.46
CA VAL A 574 -13.16 -19.00 40.79
C VAL A 574 -13.28 -17.48 40.67
N ARG A 575 -12.23 -16.73 41.00
CA ARG A 575 -12.20 -15.26 40.82
C ARG A 575 -12.20 -14.94 39.33
N VAL A 576 -13.16 -14.13 38.87
CA VAL A 576 -13.35 -13.83 37.44
C VAL A 576 -13.23 -12.36 37.08
N ALA A 577 -13.48 -11.43 38.03
CA ALA A 577 -13.29 -9.99 37.83
C ALA A 577 -13.06 -9.26 39.15
N SER A 578 -12.47 -8.06 39.08
CA SER A 578 -12.39 -7.13 40.20
C SER A 578 -12.09 -5.71 39.72
N SER A 579 -12.44 -4.72 40.53
CA SER A 579 -12.00 -3.34 40.38
C SER A 579 -11.73 -2.73 41.74
N ASN A 580 -10.69 -1.90 41.85
CA ASN A 580 -10.24 -1.27 43.10
C ASN A 580 -10.14 -2.27 44.27
N ALA A 581 -9.54 -3.44 44.02
CA ALA A 581 -9.39 -4.47 45.02
C ALA A 581 -7.94 -4.98 45.02
N SER A 582 -7.45 -5.39 46.19
CA SER A 582 -6.16 -6.05 46.33
C SER A 582 -6.15 -7.44 45.69
N ASP A 583 -4.96 -7.96 45.41
CA ASP A 583 -4.79 -9.32 44.90
C ASP A 583 -5.29 -10.36 45.92
N GLU A 584 -5.04 -10.14 47.21
CA GLU A 584 -5.61 -10.90 48.31
C GLU A 584 -6.65 -10.07 49.06
N VAL A 585 -7.85 -10.61 49.25
CA VAL A 585 -8.94 -9.97 50.00
C VAL A 585 -9.38 -10.82 51.18
N PHE A 586 -9.62 -10.15 52.31
CA PHE A 586 -10.18 -10.70 53.54
C PHE A 586 -11.62 -10.20 53.74
N TRP A 587 -12.34 -10.78 54.70
CA TRP A 587 -13.72 -10.41 55.02
C TRP A 587 -13.92 -8.94 55.43
N ASN A 588 -12.86 -8.24 55.79
CA ASN A 588 -12.86 -6.82 56.17
C ASN A 588 -11.90 -5.98 55.33
N SER A 589 -11.55 -6.45 54.13
CA SER A 589 -10.74 -5.67 53.20
C SER A 589 -11.50 -4.43 52.72
N PRO A 590 -10.88 -3.24 52.75
CA PRO A 590 -11.39 -2.08 52.04
C PRO A 590 -11.06 -2.14 50.54
N SER A 591 -11.69 -1.24 49.79
CA SER A 591 -11.27 -0.92 48.42
C SER A 591 -9.85 -0.35 48.40
N THR A 592 -9.13 -0.50 47.28
CA THR A 592 -7.79 0.12 47.09
C THR A 592 -7.86 1.52 46.48
N GLY A 593 -9.07 2.02 46.22
CA GLY A 593 -9.32 3.35 45.67
C GLY A 593 -10.81 3.70 45.71
N ASN A 594 -11.10 4.99 45.54
CA ASN A 594 -12.46 5.51 45.50
C ASN A 594 -12.92 5.66 44.04
N ARG A 595 -14.22 5.46 43.79
CA ARG A 595 -14.85 5.72 42.49
C ARG A 595 -15.88 6.86 42.68
N PRO A 596 -15.84 7.92 41.85
CA PRO A 596 -16.82 9.00 41.93
C PRO A 596 -18.28 8.54 41.70
N ASP A 597 -19.23 9.06 42.47
CA ASP A 597 -20.63 8.60 42.43
C ASP A 597 -21.29 8.71 41.05
N ASN A 598 -20.91 9.74 40.29
CA ASN A 598 -21.43 9.96 38.94
C ASN A 598 -20.99 8.85 37.96
N LEU A 599 -19.87 8.17 38.22
CA LEU A 599 -19.43 6.99 37.49
C LEU A 599 -19.96 5.69 38.10
N ALA A 600 -20.29 5.67 39.39
CA ALA A 600 -20.81 4.48 40.08
C ALA A 600 -22.18 4.02 39.54
N ILE A 601 -23.02 4.96 39.09
CA ILE A 601 -24.35 4.68 38.52
C ILE A 601 -24.31 4.27 37.03
N ILE A 602 -23.16 4.44 36.37
CA ILE A 602 -22.98 4.07 34.95
C ILE A 602 -22.52 2.62 34.90
N PRO A 603 -23.23 1.72 34.19
CA PRO A 603 -22.82 0.33 34.08
C PRO A 603 -21.49 0.19 33.35
N GLN A 604 -20.62 -0.67 33.87
CA GLN A 604 -19.33 -1.04 33.28
C GLN A 604 -19.28 -2.55 33.02
N ASP A 605 -18.90 -2.93 31.80
CA ASP A 605 -18.78 -4.33 31.41
C ASP A 605 -17.37 -4.87 31.67
N PHE A 606 -17.30 -6.05 32.29
CA PHE A 606 -16.09 -6.83 32.51
C PHE A 606 -16.20 -8.12 31.69
N ASN A 607 -15.25 -8.35 30.78
CA ASN A 607 -15.25 -9.53 29.92
C ASN A 607 -14.88 -10.78 30.75
N LEU A 608 -15.82 -11.73 30.86
CA LEU A 608 -15.64 -13.01 31.55
C LEU A 608 -15.57 -14.20 30.59
N THR A 609 -15.42 -13.97 29.29
CA THR A 609 -15.53 -15.02 28.26
C THR A 609 -14.52 -16.16 28.47
N LEU A 610 -13.32 -15.86 28.98
CA LEU A 610 -12.32 -16.88 29.36
C LEU A 610 -12.79 -17.84 30.45
N TYR A 611 -13.81 -17.45 31.22
CA TYR A 611 -14.38 -18.22 32.32
C TYR A 611 -15.72 -18.90 31.95
N LYS A 612 -16.15 -18.85 30.68
CA LYS A 612 -17.43 -19.43 30.25
C LYS A 612 -17.55 -20.93 30.55
N ASN A 613 -16.43 -21.65 30.51
CA ASN A 613 -16.34 -23.09 30.83
C ASN A 613 -16.58 -23.40 32.32
N LEU A 614 -16.63 -22.39 33.19
CA LEU A 614 -17.04 -22.57 34.58
C LEU A 614 -18.55 -22.70 34.75
N LEU A 615 -19.34 -22.26 33.75
CA LEU A 615 -20.79 -22.38 33.78
C LEU A 615 -21.20 -23.85 33.70
N LEU A 616 -22.07 -24.25 34.61
CA LEU A 616 -22.62 -25.60 34.67
C LEU A 616 -24.05 -25.60 34.15
N ARG A 617 -24.45 -26.70 33.51
CA ARG A 617 -25.88 -26.95 33.27
C ARG A 617 -26.57 -27.17 34.62
N GLY A 618 -27.66 -26.46 34.89
CA GLY A 618 -28.30 -26.45 36.21
C GLY A 618 -27.82 -25.31 37.10
N ASP A 619 -27.47 -25.62 38.35
CA ASP A 619 -27.21 -24.62 39.41
C ASP A 619 -25.83 -23.98 39.29
N ASN A 620 -25.78 -22.65 39.44
CA ASN A 620 -24.57 -21.84 39.42
C ASN A 620 -24.65 -20.75 40.49
N ILE A 621 -23.49 -20.22 40.89
CA ILE A 621 -23.36 -19.10 41.83
C ILE A 621 -22.45 -18.03 41.24
N LEU A 622 -22.97 -16.79 41.19
CA LEU A 622 -22.16 -15.58 41.09
C LEU A 622 -22.01 -15.01 42.51
N ALA A 623 -20.79 -14.98 43.03
CA ALA A 623 -20.48 -14.44 44.34
C ALA A 623 -19.65 -13.16 44.21
N ILE A 624 -19.98 -12.13 44.99
CA ILE A 624 -19.32 -10.82 44.92
C ILE A 624 -18.99 -10.34 46.33
N GLN A 625 -17.77 -9.85 46.53
CA GLN A 625 -17.43 -9.02 47.68
C GLN A 625 -17.45 -7.57 47.21
N ALA A 626 -18.45 -6.79 47.66
CA ALA A 626 -18.51 -5.35 47.41
C ALA A 626 -17.70 -4.63 48.50
N LEU A 627 -16.91 -3.64 48.10
CA LEU A 627 -15.91 -2.99 48.94
C LEU A 627 -16.21 -1.49 49.00
N ASN A 628 -16.06 -0.92 50.19
CA ASN A 628 -15.93 0.51 50.45
C ASN A 628 -14.48 0.87 50.73
N ASP A 629 -14.06 2.08 50.38
CA ASP A 629 -12.73 2.63 50.65
C ASP A 629 -12.45 2.64 52.17
N THR A 630 -13.47 2.91 52.98
CA THR A 630 -13.37 2.76 54.44
C THR A 630 -14.66 2.24 55.04
N SER A 631 -14.60 1.73 56.27
CA SER A 631 -15.82 1.40 57.02
C SER A 631 -16.66 2.64 57.36
N GLN A 632 -16.11 3.85 57.17
CA GLN A 632 -16.77 5.13 57.42
C GLN A 632 -17.35 5.74 56.13
N SER A 633 -17.30 5.04 54.99
CA SER A 633 -17.89 5.51 53.74
C SER A 633 -19.39 5.81 53.92
N SER A 634 -19.83 6.90 53.31
CA SER A 634 -21.20 7.40 53.39
C SER A 634 -22.21 6.52 52.67
N ASP A 635 -21.74 5.71 51.74
CA ASP A 635 -22.53 5.04 50.74
C ASP A 635 -21.86 3.73 50.27
N LEU A 636 -22.66 2.92 49.59
CA LEU A 636 -22.25 1.71 48.89
C LEU A 636 -23.26 1.47 47.76
N LEU A 637 -22.80 1.05 46.60
CA LEU A 637 -23.63 0.53 45.52
C LEU A 637 -22.99 -0.72 44.93
N CYS A 638 -23.79 -1.77 44.72
CA CYS A 638 -23.41 -2.96 43.98
C CYS A 638 -24.63 -3.56 43.26
N ILE A 639 -24.62 -3.48 41.92
CA ILE A 639 -25.64 -4.05 41.02
C ILE A 639 -24.93 -4.86 39.94
N PRO A 640 -24.86 -6.19 40.12
CA PRO A 640 -24.37 -7.10 39.09
C PRO A 640 -25.46 -7.54 38.11
N GLU A 641 -25.07 -7.63 36.84
CA GLU A 641 -25.80 -8.27 35.75
C GLU A 641 -24.84 -9.24 35.04
N LEU A 642 -25.20 -10.52 34.91
CA LEU A 642 -24.39 -11.51 34.18
C LEU A 642 -25.03 -11.73 32.81
N VAL A 643 -24.35 -11.32 31.75
CA VAL A 643 -24.85 -11.34 30.37
C VAL A 643 -24.13 -12.44 29.59
N ALA A 644 -24.89 -13.34 28.99
CA ALA A 644 -24.40 -14.37 28.08
C ALA A 644 -24.83 -14.06 26.65
N VAL A 645 -23.95 -14.28 25.68
CA VAL A 645 -24.20 -14.05 24.26
C VAL A 645 -24.03 -15.37 23.51
N PHE A 646 -25.01 -15.74 22.70
CA PHE A 646 -25.03 -17.01 21.98
C PHE A 646 -24.98 -16.82 20.47
N ASN A 647 -24.07 -17.56 19.82
CA ASN A 647 -23.92 -17.66 18.38
C ASN A 647 -23.83 -19.13 17.98
N SER A 648 -24.76 -19.58 17.12
CA SER A 648 -24.67 -20.92 16.54
C SER A 648 -23.80 -20.91 15.27
N PHE A 649 -23.04 -21.98 15.06
CA PHE A 649 -22.22 -22.16 13.88
C PHE A 649 -23.05 -22.07 12.60
N GLU A 650 -24.21 -22.76 12.55
CA GLU A 650 -25.07 -22.81 11.37
C GLU A 650 -25.65 -21.45 10.99
N GLU A 651 -25.90 -20.57 11.96
CA GLU A 651 -26.39 -19.22 11.66
C GLU A 651 -25.28 -18.30 11.17
N THR A 652 -24.03 -18.59 11.51
CA THR A 652 -22.86 -17.77 11.16
C THR A 652 -22.13 -18.28 9.91
N LEU A 653 -22.41 -19.50 9.44
CA LEU A 653 -21.82 -20.03 8.21
C LEU A 653 -22.49 -19.43 6.96
N ASN A 654 -21.68 -18.89 6.05
CA ASN A 654 -22.16 -18.42 4.75
C ASN A 654 -22.66 -19.61 3.89
N PRO A 655 -23.86 -19.54 3.27
CA PRO A 655 -24.38 -20.59 2.38
C PRO A 655 -23.47 -20.96 1.20
N ASN A 656 -22.60 -20.04 0.74
CA ASN A 656 -21.62 -20.27 -0.32
C ASN A 656 -20.32 -20.89 0.21
N ALA A 657 -20.14 -20.99 1.53
CA ALA A 657 -18.94 -21.54 2.13
C ALA A 657 -18.89 -23.07 2.00
N LEU A 658 -17.71 -23.58 1.68
CA LEU A 658 -17.41 -24.99 1.56
C LEU A 658 -16.42 -25.40 2.65
N LYS A 659 -16.66 -26.54 3.29
CA LYS A 659 -15.70 -27.14 4.22
C LYS A 659 -14.51 -27.71 3.43
N TYR A 660 -13.30 -27.29 3.80
CA TYR A 660 -12.07 -27.82 3.23
C TYR A 660 -11.85 -29.26 3.69
N THR A 661 -11.64 -30.17 2.73
CA THR A 661 -11.41 -31.61 3.00
C THR A 661 -10.23 -32.19 2.23
N SER A 662 -9.80 -31.51 1.16
CA SER A 662 -8.68 -31.91 0.31
C SER A 662 -8.22 -30.73 -0.57
N ALA A 663 -7.06 -30.86 -1.21
CA ALA A 663 -6.47 -29.83 -2.06
C ALA A 663 -7.39 -29.39 -3.20
N ILE A 664 -7.38 -28.09 -3.50
CA ILE A 664 -8.25 -27.46 -4.52
C ILE A 664 -7.42 -27.20 -5.78
N THR A 665 -7.91 -27.62 -6.94
CA THR A 665 -7.21 -27.38 -8.23
C THR A 665 -7.72 -26.10 -8.88
N LEU A 666 -6.83 -25.13 -9.09
CA LEU A 666 -7.15 -23.84 -9.71
C LEU A 666 -6.81 -23.85 -11.21
N ASN A 667 -7.80 -23.58 -12.05
CA ASN A 667 -7.66 -23.54 -13.51
C ASN A 667 -7.97 -22.18 -14.13
N ASN A 668 -8.56 -21.27 -13.36
CA ASN A 668 -8.93 -19.92 -13.75
C ASN A 668 -8.60 -18.98 -12.58
N ASP A 669 -8.55 -17.68 -12.88
CA ASP A 669 -8.44 -16.66 -11.85
C ASP A 669 -9.54 -16.83 -10.80
N THR A 670 -9.16 -16.79 -9.53
CA THR A 670 -10.06 -17.12 -8.42
C THR A 670 -9.87 -16.13 -7.28
N LEU A 671 -10.95 -15.47 -6.87
CA LEU A 671 -11.03 -14.80 -5.57
C LEU A 671 -11.31 -15.86 -4.52
N PHE A 672 -10.46 -15.92 -3.50
CA PHE A 672 -10.45 -17.02 -2.55
C PHE A 672 -10.40 -16.47 -1.13
N ASN A 673 -11.49 -16.66 -0.39
CA ASN A 673 -11.61 -16.25 0.99
C ASN A 673 -11.74 -17.47 1.88
N ALA A 674 -11.00 -17.51 3.00
CA ALA A 674 -11.04 -18.62 3.94
C ALA A 674 -10.96 -18.13 5.40
N ARG A 675 -11.59 -18.91 6.29
CA ARG A 675 -11.47 -18.78 7.75
C ARG A 675 -11.37 -20.17 8.37
N SER A 676 -10.66 -20.25 9.49
CA SER A 676 -10.72 -21.39 10.41
C SER A 676 -11.88 -21.20 11.37
N TYR A 677 -12.48 -22.29 11.84
CA TYR A 677 -13.49 -22.31 12.89
C TYR A 677 -13.14 -23.37 13.93
N SER A 678 -13.14 -22.96 15.21
CA SER A 678 -12.94 -23.86 16.34
C SER A 678 -14.26 -24.10 17.07
N GLU A 679 -14.70 -25.36 17.13
CA GLU A 679 -15.86 -25.77 17.93
C GLU A 679 -15.61 -25.60 19.44
N GLU A 680 -14.36 -25.72 19.90
CA GLU A 680 -14.00 -25.60 21.32
C GLU A 680 -14.12 -24.15 21.80
N GLU A 681 -13.60 -23.20 21.03
CA GLU A 681 -13.66 -21.78 21.36
C GLU A 681 -15.00 -21.15 20.93
N ASN A 682 -15.75 -21.78 20.01
CA ASN A 682 -16.89 -21.21 19.29
C ASN A 682 -16.52 -19.86 18.65
N GLU A 683 -15.40 -19.84 17.91
CA GLU A 683 -14.79 -18.64 17.35
C GLU A 683 -14.34 -18.89 15.91
N TRP A 684 -14.48 -17.85 15.07
CA TRP A 684 -13.94 -17.79 13.72
C TRP A 684 -12.59 -17.06 13.72
N SER A 685 -11.62 -17.53 12.93
CA SER A 685 -10.35 -16.83 12.75
C SER A 685 -10.54 -15.52 11.98
N ALA A 686 -9.50 -14.71 11.90
CA ALA A 686 -9.46 -13.59 10.95
C ALA A 686 -9.56 -14.10 9.50
N LEU A 687 -10.00 -13.23 8.59
CA LEU A 687 -10.17 -13.52 7.18
C LEU A 687 -8.84 -13.65 6.45
N VAL A 688 -8.66 -14.74 5.72
CA VAL A 688 -7.63 -14.89 4.68
C VAL A 688 -8.28 -14.60 3.35
N ALA A 689 -8.05 -13.39 2.82
CA ALA A 689 -8.56 -12.96 1.52
C ALA A 689 -7.42 -12.95 0.49
N SER A 690 -7.50 -13.84 -0.49
CA SER A 690 -6.45 -14.06 -1.49
C SER A 690 -7.01 -14.02 -2.90
N GLN A 691 -6.21 -13.58 -3.86
CA GLN A 691 -6.56 -13.65 -5.28
C GLN A 691 -5.49 -14.47 -6.01
N PHE A 692 -5.89 -15.54 -6.66
CA PHE A 692 -5.02 -16.34 -7.52
C PHE A 692 -5.23 -15.93 -8.98
N ILE A 693 -4.13 -15.65 -9.67
CA ILE A 693 -4.10 -15.28 -11.10
C ILE A 693 -3.37 -16.39 -11.85
N ILE A 694 -3.93 -16.88 -12.96
CA ILE A 694 -3.30 -17.95 -13.74
C ILE A 694 -2.26 -17.38 -14.72
N GLY A 695 -1.05 -17.97 -14.73
CA GLY A 695 0.11 -17.53 -15.53
C GLY A 695 1.07 -16.65 -14.73
N LYS A 696 2.35 -16.56 -15.12
CA LYS A 696 3.33 -15.67 -14.43
C LYS A 696 3.16 -14.21 -14.87
N ALA A 697 3.40 -13.23 -14.00
CA ALA A 697 3.28 -11.81 -14.37
C ALA A 697 4.19 -11.45 -15.56
N ALA A 698 3.67 -10.60 -16.46
CA ALA A 698 4.47 -10.01 -17.51
C ALA A 698 5.52 -9.05 -16.91
N THR A 699 6.79 -9.21 -17.31
CA THR A 699 7.96 -8.42 -16.86
C THR A 699 8.90 -8.21 -18.03
N TYR A 700 9.91 -7.33 -17.87
CA TYR A 700 10.95 -7.11 -18.89
C TYR A 700 11.70 -8.40 -19.29
N GLU A 701 11.74 -9.41 -18.40
CA GLU A 701 12.42 -10.69 -18.65
C GLU A 701 11.63 -11.64 -19.57
N ASN A 702 10.32 -11.44 -19.71
CA ASN A 702 9.44 -12.43 -20.35
C ASN A 702 8.48 -11.88 -21.42
N LEU A 703 8.26 -10.57 -21.48
CA LEU A 703 7.43 -9.90 -22.49
C LEU A 703 8.22 -8.82 -23.21
N ILE A 704 8.17 -8.80 -24.55
CA ILE A 704 8.93 -7.84 -25.37
C ILE A 704 8.07 -7.20 -26.45
N ILE A 705 8.31 -5.91 -26.74
CA ILE A 705 7.87 -5.29 -27.99
C ILE A 705 8.82 -5.76 -29.09
N SER A 706 8.32 -6.58 -30.00
CA SER A 706 9.13 -7.24 -31.05
C SER A 706 9.07 -6.52 -32.40
N GLU A 707 7.95 -5.88 -32.71
CA GLU A 707 7.74 -5.12 -33.94
C GLU A 707 6.79 -3.95 -33.71
N PHE A 708 7.01 -2.80 -34.33
CA PHE A 708 6.03 -1.71 -34.35
C PHE A 708 6.10 -0.89 -35.64
N ASN A 709 4.96 -0.29 -36.01
CA ASN A 709 4.82 0.52 -37.22
C ASN A 709 4.19 1.87 -36.89
N TYR A 710 5.03 2.93 -36.89
CA TYR A 710 4.60 4.27 -36.49
C TYR A 710 4.23 5.18 -37.67
N HIS A 711 4.74 4.90 -38.88
CA HIS A 711 4.41 5.67 -40.09
C HIS A 711 4.21 4.73 -41.29
N PRO A 712 3.04 4.04 -41.35
CA PRO A 712 2.81 3.00 -42.33
C PRO A 712 2.71 3.51 -43.78
N GLN A 713 2.86 2.60 -44.74
CA GLN A 713 2.53 2.86 -46.14
C GLN A 713 1.01 3.04 -46.34
N GLN A 714 0.63 3.93 -47.26
CA GLN A 714 -0.74 3.98 -47.79
C GLN A 714 -1.07 2.69 -48.55
N MET A 715 -2.35 2.32 -48.63
CA MET A 715 -2.72 1.24 -49.55
C MET A 715 -2.47 1.63 -51.00
N GLY A 716 -2.00 0.68 -51.80
CA GLY A 716 -1.73 0.89 -53.23
C GLY A 716 -2.97 0.62 -54.12
N GLU A 717 -2.92 1.07 -55.38
CA GLU A 717 -4.02 0.93 -56.37
C GLU A 717 -4.46 -0.52 -56.65
N LEU A 718 -3.62 -1.49 -56.27
CA LEU A 718 -3.86 -2.92 -56.46
C LEU A 718 -4.45 -3.61 -55.22
N GLU A 719 -4.54 -2.91 -54.09
CA GLU A 719 -5.12 -3.44 -52.84
C GLU A 719 -6.63 -3.18 -52.79
N GLU A 720 -7.41 -4.19 -52.38
CA GLU A 720 -8.86 -4.03 -52.21
C GLU A 720 -9.16 -2.96 -51.14
N ASN A 721 -10.09 -2.05 -51.45
CA ASN A 721 -10.53 -0.96 -50.57
C ASN A 721 -9.54 0.19 -50.38
N GLU A 722 -8.59 0.41 -51.30
CA GLU A 722 -7.58 1.49 -51.28
C GLU A 722 -8.08 2.85 -50.73
N THR A 723 -9.27 3.30 -51.15
CA THR A 723 -9.83 4.61 -50.76
C THR A 723 -10.53 4.64 -49.40
N GLN A 724 -10.60 3.52 -48.68
CA GLN A 724 -11.40 3.37 -47.45
C GLN A 724 -10.62 3.68 -46.17
N TYR A 725 -9.32 3.44 -46.13
CA TYR A 725 -8.48 3.61 -44.93
C TYR A 725 -7.30 4.54 -45.19
N ASP A 726 -6.96 5.37 -44.21
CA ASP A 726 -5.77 6.22 -44.22
C ASP A 726 -4.53 5.39 -43.84
N LYS A 727 -3.34 5.78 -44.30
CA LYS A 727 -2.09 5.09 -43.94
C LYS A 727 -1.90 4.94 -42.42
N ASN A 728 -2.36 5.88 -41.60
CA ASN A 728 -2.22 5.80 -40.15
C ASN A 728 -3.15 4.74 -39.52
N ASP A 729 -4.20 4.29 -40.22
CA ASP A 729 -5.07 3.20 -39.73
C ASP A 729 -4.31 1.86 -39.58
N PHE A 730 -3.13 1.74 -40.18
CA PHE A 730 -2.31 0.53 -40.16
C PHE A 730 -1.16 0.57 -39.13
N GLU A 731 -1.16 1.54 -38.21
CA GLU A 731 -0.23 1.55 -37.09
C GLU A 731 -0.50 0.35 -36.17
N PHE A 732 0.57 -0.26 -35.66
CA PHE A 732 0.48 -1.37 -34.71
C PHE A 732 1.72 -1.47 -33.82
N ILE A 733 1.55 -2.16 -32.69
CA ILE A 733 2.61 -2.62 -31.79
C ILE A 733 2.42 -4.12 -31.57
N GLU A 734 3.48 -4.90 -31.74
CA GLU A 734 3.51 -6.34 -31.50
C GLU A 734 4.19 -6.65 -30.16
N LEU A 735 3.55 -7.50 -29.36
CA LEU A 735 4.13 -8.06 -28.13
C LEU A 735 4.37 -9.56 -28.30
N THR A 736 5.51 -10.04 -27.79
CA THR A 736 5.90 -11.45 -27.83
C THR A 736 6.22 -11.98 -26.42
N ASN A 737 5.65 -13.14 -26.07
CA ASN A 737 6.12 -13.90 -24.90
C ASN A 737 7.39 -14.67 -25.24
N ILE A 738 8.51 -14.30 -24.63
CA ILE A 738 9.82 -14.91 -24.87
C ILE A 738 10.18 -16.01 -23.87
N ALA A 739 9.32 -16.26 -22.88
CA ALA A 739 9.50 -17.34 -21.93
C ALA A 739 9.02 -18.69 -22.48
N ASP A 740 9.43 -19.77 -21.81
CA ASP A 740 8.98 -21.14 -22.07
C ASP A 740 7.71 -21.51 -21.27
N TYR A 741 7.07 -20.53 -20.62
CA TYR A 741 5.83 -20.68 -19.85
C TYR A 741 4.80 -19.59 -20.18
N SER A 742 3.53 -19.85 -19.86
CA SER A 742 2.43 -18.90 -20.04
C SER A 742 2.55 -17.70 -19.09
N ILE A 743 2.36 -16.50 -19.63
CA ILE A 743 2.39 -15.24 -18.87
C ILE A 743 0.99 -14.62 -18.79
N SER A 744 0.71 -13.94 -17.69
CA SER A 744 -0.49 -13.14 -17.45
C SER A 744 -0.27 -11.72 -17.94
N LEU A 745 -1.21 -11.20 -18.73
CA LEU A 745 -1.25 -9.83 -19.23
C LEU A 745 -2.05 -8.90 -18.28
N LYS A 746 -2.52 -9.42 -17.14
CA LYS A 746 -3.23 -8.63 -16.14
C LYS A 746 -2.34 -7.49 -15.62
N GLY A 747 -2.90 -6.28 -15.56
CA GLY A 747 -2.19 -5.06 -15.15
C GLY A 747 -1.23 -4.49 -16.21
N VAL A 748 -1.10 -5.14 -17.38
CA VAL A 748 -0.25 -4.61 -18.45
C VAL A 748 -0.93 -3.42 -19.12
N THR A 749 -0.22 -2.30 -19.24
CA THR A 749 -0.74 -1.06 -19.82
C THR A 749 0.34 -0.30 -20.58
N PHE A 750 -0.07 0.44 -21.60
CA PHE A 750 0.78 1.47 -22.20
C PHE A 750 0.55 2.79 -21.45
N SER A 751 1.62 3.37 -20.89
CA SER A 751 1.58 4.64 -20.17
C SER A 751 2.05 5.83 -21.00
N GLN A 752 2.77 5.57 -22.11
CA GLN A 752 3.20 6.56 -23.09
C GLN A 752 3.11 6.01 -24.52
N GLY A 753 2.96 6.90 -25.50
CA GLY A 753 2.78 6.58 -26.92
C GLY A 753 1.31 6.38 -27.29
N ILE A 754 0.77 5.22 -26.91
CA ILE A 754 -0.64 4.87 -27.13
C ILE A 754 -1.39 4.70 -25.80
N GLU A 755 -2.72 4.80 -25.85
CA GLU A 755 -3.55 4.40 -24.73
C GLU A 755 -4.10 2.99 -24.97
N PHE A 756 -3.66 2.03 -24.16
CA PHE A 756 -4.17 0.67 -24.16
C PHE A 756 -3.90 0.00 -22.82
N ASN A 757 -4.89 -0.74 -22.30
CA ASN A 757 -4.81 -1.43 -21.01
C ASN A 757 -5.44 -2.82 -21.19
N PHE A 758 -4.70 -3.87 -20.86
CA PHE A 758 -5.14 -5.25 -21.10
C PHE A 758 -6.32 -5.67 -20.24
N ASP A 759 -6.51 -5.09 -19.05
CA ASP A 759 -7.60 -5.44 -18.14
C ASP A 759 -8.97 -5.02 -18.70
N ASP A 760 -9.05 -3.82 -19.28
CA ASP A 760 -10.31 -3.26 -19.77
C ASP A 760 -10.48 -3.39 -21.29
N HIS A 761 -9.38 -3.43 -22.05
CA HIS A 761 -9.41 -3.28 -23.51
C HIS A 761 -9.10 -4.55 -24.29
N SER A 762 -8.72 -5.65 -23.62
CA SER A 762 -8.47 -6.94 -24.26
C SER A 762 -9.26 -8.09 -23.65
N GLN A 763 -9.67 -9.05 -24.48
CA GLN A 763 -10.17 -10.35 -24.03
C GLN A 763 -9.04 -11.37 -23.79
N LEU A 764 -7.83 -11.09 -24.28
CA LEU A 764 -6.65 -11.91 -24.06
C LEU A 764 -6.04 -11.53 -22.71
N LYS A 765 -6.12 -12.44 -21.73
CA LYS A 765 -5.57 -12.25 -20.38
C LYS A 765 -4.26 -13.00 -20.15
N THR A 766 -3.92 -13.91 -21.05
CA THR A 766 -2.72 -14.76 -20.97
C THR A 766 -2.07 -14.89 -22.34
N LEU A 767 -0.76 -15.00 -22.36
CA LEU A 767 0.04 -15.21 -23.57
C LEU A 767 0.87 -16.48 -23.42
N GLU A 768 0.65 -17.46 -24.29
CA GLU A 768 1.35 -18.75 -24.27
C GLU A 768 2.82 -18.60 -24.74
N PRO A 769 3.70 -19.59 -24.45
CA PRO A 769 5.10 -19.53 -24.89
C PRO A 769 5.25 -19.25 -26.39
N ALA A 770 6.13 -18.32 -26.76
CA ALA A 770 6.38 -17.88 -28.13
C ALA A 770 5.17 -17.26 -28.87
N GLN A 771 4.05 -17.05 -28.19
CA GLN A 771 2.87 -16.43 -28.80
C GLN A 771 3.11 -14.92 -28.99
N GLN A 772 2.68 -14.43 -30.15
CA GLN A 772 2.70 -13.01 -30.53
C GLN A 772 1.29 -12.46 -30.57
N ILE A 773 1.12 -11.20 -30.16
CA ILE A 773 -0.16 -10.48 -30.22
C ILE A 773 0.04 -9.05 -30.69
N LEU A 774 -1.01 -8.45 -31.23
CA LEU A 774 -1.02 -7.12 -31.85
C LEU A 774 -1.97 -6.18 -31.11
N ILE A 775 -1.49 -4.97 -30.87
CA ILE A 775 -2.32 -3.83 -30.52
C ILE A 775 -2.31 -2.91 -31.73
N VAL A 776 -3.47 -2.58 -32.27
CA VAL A 776 -3.59 -1.95 -33.61
C VAL A 776 -4.35 -0.64 -33.55
N LYS A 777 -4.15 0.26 -34.51
CA LYS A 777 -4.97 1.48 -34.62
C LYS A 777 -6.40 1.16 -35.08
N ASN A 778 -6.54 0.28 -36.08
CA ASN A 778 -7.82 -0.05 -36.69
C ASN A 778 -7.86 -1.53 -37.11
N THR A 779 -8.71 -2.32 -36.46
CA THR A 779 -8.83 -3.76 -36.69
C THR A 779 -9.23 -4.07 -38.13
N ASN A 780 -10.17 -3.31 -38.69
CA ASN A 780 -10.67 -3.59 -40.03
C ASN A 780 -9.63 -3.24 -41.11
N ALA A 781 -8.83 -2.19 -40.91
CA ALA A 781 -7.72 -1.87 -41.79
C ALA A 781 -6.68 -3.00 -41.77
N MET A 782 -6.31 -3.49 -40.58
CA MET A 782 -5.37 -4.61 -40.45
C MET A 782 -5.88 -5.89 -41.13
N ILE A 783 -7.17 -6.22 -40.99
CA ILE A 783 -7.80 -7.34 -41.71
C ILE A 783 -7.72 -7.13 -43.22
N ALA A 784 -8.01 -5.92 -43.71
CA ALA A 784 -7.97 -5.63 -45.14
C ALA A 784 -6.56 -5.80 -45.73
N ARG A 785 -5.50 -5.46 -44.98
CA ARG A 785 -4.10 -5.56 -45.45
C ARG A 785 -3.46 -6.94 -45.27
N TYR A 786 -3.69 -7.61 -44.14
CA TYR A 786 -3.02 -8.87 -43.80
C TYR A 786 -3.93 -10.10 -43.88
N GLY A 787 -5.21 -9.90 -44.23
CA GLY A 787 -6.22 -10.96 -44.35
C GLY A 787 -6.88 -11.35 -43.02
N ASP A 788 -8.01 -12.07 -43.11
CA ASP A 788 -8.87 -12.42 -41.96
C ASP A 788 -8.16 -13.14 -40.81
N SER A 789 -7.06 -13.86 -41.09
CA SER A 789 -6.36 -14.64 -40.07
C SER A 789 -5.72 -13.78 -38.97
N ILE A 790 -5.41 -12.49 -39.27
CA ILE A 790 -4.78 -11.55 -38.34
C ILE A 790 -5.63 -11.31 -37.09
N ILE A 791 -6.96 -11.44 -37.19
CA ILE A 791 -7.90 -11.17 -36.10
C ILE A 791 -7.62 -12.01 -34.85
N ASN A 792 -7.06 -13.21 -35.01
CA ASN A 792 -6.76 -14.11 -33.89
C ASN A 792 -5.55 -13.66 -33.06
N TYR A 793 -4.76 -12.71 -33.60
CA TYR A 793 -3.60 -12.14 -32.93
C TYR A 793 -3.88 -10.74 -32.38
N ILE A 794 -4.99 -10.10 -32.75
CA ILE A 794 -5.32 -8.75 -32.30
C ILE A 794 -5.87 -8.80 -30.86
N ALA A 795 -5.10 -8.24 -29.93
CA ALA A 795 -5.50 -8.07 -28.54
C ALA A 795 -6.51 -6.94 -28.37
N GLY A 796 -6.47 -5.91 -29.22
CA GLY A 796 -7.44 -4.83 -29.27
C GLY A 796 -6.93 -3.59 -30.02
N GLU A 797 -7.74 -2.54 -30.02
CA GLU A 797 -7.43 -1.27 -30.68
C GLU A 797 -6.92 -0.21 -29.70
N PHE A 798 -6.05 0.70 -30.19
CA PHE A 798 -5.66 1.93 -29.50
C PHE A 798 -6.90 2.70 -29.03
N LYS A 799 -6.83 3.30 -27.83
CA LYS A 799 -7.95 4.01 -27.21
C LYS A 799 -7.82 5.52 -27.30
N ASN A 800 -8.95 6.20 -27.07
CA ASN A 800 -9.09 7.66 -27.05
C ASN A 800 -8.51 8.39 -28.27
N GLY A 801 -8.47 7.71 -29.42
CA GLY A 801 -7.95 8.27 -30.67
C GLY A 801 -6.43 8.43 -30.71
N THR A 802 -5.68 7.91 -29.72
CA THR A 802 -4.21 7.92 -29.69
C THR A 802 -3.60 7.22 -30.90
N SER A 803 -2.47 7.72 -31.39
CA SER A 803 -1.69 7.24 -32.55
C SER A 803 -0.21 7.40 -32.25
N LEU A 804 0.61 6.65 -32.97
CA LEU A 804 2.04 6.82 -32.92
C LEU A 804 2.49 8.11 -33.66
N SER A 805 3.53 8.76 -33.17
CA SER A 805 4.13 9.97 -33.74
C SER A 805 5.05 9.65 -34.92
N ASN A 806 4.72 10.18 -36.10
CA ASN A 806 5.58 10.07 -37.29
C ASN A 806 6.98 10.65 -37.13
N SER A 807 7.23 11.49 -36.12
CA SER A 807 8.53 12.14 -35.86
C SER A 807 9.33 11.50 -34.73
N GLY A 808 8.80 10.44 -34.12
CA GLY A 808 9.35 9.90 -32.87
C GLY A 808 8.58 10.33 -31.62
N GLU A 809 8.64 9.47 -30.60
CA GLU A 809 8.15 9.66 -29.23
C GLU A 809 8.65 8.52 -28.34
N THR A 810 8.28 8.56 -27.05
CA THR A 810 8.48 7.45 -26.12
C THR A 810 7.25 6.54 -26.05
N ILE A 811 7.43 5.24 -26.30
CA ILE A 811 6.44 4.18 -26.02
C ILE A 811 6.85 3.51 -24.71
N THR A 812 5.97 3.49 -23.72
CA THR A 812 6.25 2.82 -22.43
C THR A 812 5.18 1.77 -22.13
N LEU A 813 5.61 0.53 -22.01
CA LEU A 813 4.83 -0.62 -21.58
C LEU A 813 5.14 -0.92 -20.12
N GLU A 814 4.11 -0.91 -19.29
CA GLU A 814 4.19 -1.19 -17.85
C GLU A 814 3.43 -2.48 -17.53
N GLY A 815 3.93 -3.20 -16.54
CA GLY A 815 3.29 -4.37 -15.93
C GLY A 815 2.56 -3.99 -14.64
N MET A 816 2.34 -5.00 -13.77
CA MET A 816 1.77 -4.76 -12.45
C MET A 816 2.63 -3.79 -11.61
N ASP A 817 1.99 -3.04 -10.73
CA ASP A 817 2.61 -2.03 -9.86
C ASP A 817 3.45 -0.95 -10.59
N ASN A 818 3.11 -0.68 -11.87
CA ASN A 818 3.81 0.24 -12.76
C ASN A 818 5.28 -0.13 -13.01
N GLU A 819 5.63 -1.43 -12.91
CA GLU A 819 6.95 -1.91 -13.32
C GLU A 819 7.13 -1.67 -14.82
N ILE A 820 8.19 -0.96 -15.22
CA ILE A 820 8.49 -0.75 -16.64
C ILE A 820 8.94 -2.08 -17.25
N ILE A 821 8.13 -2.64 -18.14
CA ILE A 821 8.50 -3.81 -18.95
C ILE A 821 9.45 -3.33 -20.06
N GLN A 822 9.05 -2.32 -20.82
CA GLN A 822 9.90 -1.68 -21.85
C GLN A 822 9.57 -0.21 -22.01
N SER A 823 10.60 0.59 -22.32
CA SER A 823 10.45 1.98 -22.73
C SER A 823 11.34 2.27 -23.94
N ILE A 824 10.74 2.73 -25.03
CA ILE A 824 11.37 2.88 -26.34
C ILE A 824 11.22 4.34 -26.77
N ASP A 825 12.32 5.09 -26.80
CA ASP A 825 12.37 6.48 -27.29
C ASP A 825 12.78 6.49 -28.77
N TYR A 826 11.80 6.26 -29.66
CA TYR A 826 12.05 6.13 -31.09
C TYR A 826 12.09 7.48 -31.80
N SER A 827 12.82 7.55 -32.92
CA SER A 827 12.93 8.74 -33.76
C SER A 827 12.93 8.37 -35.24
N ASP A 828 12.53 9.31 -36.09
CA ASP A 828 12.71 9.27 -37.55
C ASP A 828 14.15 9.61 -37.99
N ASN A 829 15.03 9.99 -37.04
CA ASN A 829 16.42 10.33 -37.30
C ASN A 829 17.39 9.19 -36.96
N LEU A 830 18.53 9.18 -37.64
CA LEU A 830 19.66 8.32 -37.27
C LEU A 830 20.01 8.50 -35.78
N PRO A 831 20.29 7.41 -35.04
CA PRO A 831 20.63 6.07 -35.52
C PRO A 831 19.46 5.07 -35.65
N TRP A 832 18.19 5.51 -35.59
CA TRP A 832 17.05 4.62 -35.80
C TRP A 832 16.96 4.08 -37.24
N PRO A 833 16.32 2.92 -37.47
CA PRO A 833 16.25 2.31 -38.78
C PRO A 833 15.61 3.20 -39.84
N VAL A 834 16.28 3.35 -40.99
CA VAL A 834 15.76 4.14 -42.11
C VAL A 834 14.73 3.35 -42.91
N GLY A 835 13.70 4.04 -43.42
CA GLY A 835 12.61 3.43 -44.21
C GLY A 835 11.39 3.00 -43.40
N THR A 836 11.47 3.05 -42.07
CA THR A 836 10.30 2.91 -41.18
C THR A 836 9.49 4.20 -41.05
N ASP A 837 10.04 5.32 -41.54
CA ASP A 837 9.39 6.61 -41.64
C ASP A 837 8.68 6.74 -43.00
N GLY A 838 7.51 6.12 -43.17
CA GLY A 838 6.71 6.24 -44.40
C GLY A 838 7.30 5.56 -45.63
N GLY A 839 8.47 4.92 -45.51
CA GLY A 839 9.13 4.15 -46.57
C GLY A 839 8.51 2.77 -46.81
N GLY A 840 7.52 2.39 -45.99
CA GLY A 840 6.74 1.17 -46.09
C GLY A 840 7.27 -0.03 -45.30
N PHE A 841 8.29 0.16 -44.47
CA PHE A 841 8.86 -0.88 -43.61
C PHE A 841 8.49 -0.66 -42.14
N THR A 842 8.63 -1.68 -41.31
CA THR A 842 8.34 -1.62 -39.86
C THR A 842 9.63 -1.68 -39.04
N ASN A 843 9.57 -1.23 -37.79
CA ASN A 843 10.67 -1.41 -36.84
C ASN A 843 10.61 -2.81 -36.26
N VAL A 844 11.64 -3.60 -36.50
CA VAL A 844 11.78 -4.98 -36.01
C VAL A 844 12.98 -5.08 -35.10
N LEU A 845 12.81 -5.77 -33.97
CA LEU A 845 13.88 -6.01 -33.02
C LEU A 845 14.82 -7.11 -33.54
N LYS A 846 16.13 -6.86 -33.55
CA LYS A 846 17.13 -7.76 -34.19
C LYS A 846 17.25 -9.13 -33.53
N ASN A 847 17.17 -9.21 -32.21
CA ASN A 847 17.21 -10.47 -31.46
C ASN A 847 16.13 -10.45 -30.40
N ILE A 848 15.20 -11.41 -30.46
CA ILE A 848 14.11 -11.52 -29.50
C ILE A 848 14.59 -12.38 -28.32
N ASN A 849 15.08 -11.73 -27.26
CA ASN A 849 15.47 -12.35 -25.99
C ASN A 849 15.44 -11.32 -24.84
N SER A 850 15.64 -11.77 -23.60
CA SER A 850 15.55 -10.92 -22.40
C SER A 850 16.75 -10.00 -22.18
N ASP A 851 17.90 -10.28 -22.81
CA ASP A 851 19.15 -9.52 -22.61
C ASP A 851 19.26 -8.30 -23.55
N ILE A 852 18.31 -8.16 -24.48
CA ILE A 852 18.33 -7.06 -25.45
C ILE A 852 17.77 -5.78 -24.84
N ASP A 853 18.56 -4.71 -24.94
CA ASP A 853 18.14 -3.38 -24.52
C ASP A 853 17.32 -2.71 -25.65
N SER A 854 15.99 -2.79 -25.56
CA SER A 854 15.09 -2.23 -26.59
C SER A 854 15.07 -0.69 -26.62
N SER A 855 15.67 0.00 -25.64
CA SER A 855 15.83 1.46 -25.68
C SER A 855 16.90 1.92 -26.68
N LYS A 856 17.81 1.01 -27.08
CA LYS A 856 18.90 1.33 -28.01
C LYS A 856 18.47 1.14 -29.46
N ALA A 857 18.45 2.22 -30.23
CA ALA A 857 18.25 2.21 -31.68
C ALA A 857 19.13 1.19 -32.44
N SER A 858 20.36 0.89 -31.96
CA SER A 858 21.25 -0.11 -32.59
C SER A 858 20.69 -1.53 -32.57
N ASN A 859 19.70 -1.82 -31.72
CA ASN A 859 19.05 -3.12 -31.60
C ASN A 859 17.82 -3.27 -32.51
N TRP A 860 17.41 -2.19 -33.18
CA TRP A 860 16.31 -2.18 -34.13
C TRP A 860 16.82 -2.22 -35.57
N THR A 861 16.01 -2.76 -36.48
CA THR A 861 16.23 -2.78 -37.93
C THR A 861 14.92 -2.60 -38.67
N SER A 862 14.97 -2.14 -39.92
CA SER A 862 13.81 -2.14 -40.81
C SER A 862 13.47 -3.60 -41.16
N SER A 863 12.18 -3.91 -41.30
CA SER A 863 11.72 -5.21 -41.79
C SER A 863 12.36 -5.57 -43.14
N SER A 864 12.54 -6.86 -43.41
CA SER A 864 13.16 -7.35 -44.65
C SER A 864 12.29 -7.11 -45.89
N VAL A 865 10.98 -7.04 -45.66
CA VAL A 865 9.91 -6.87 -46.65
C VAL A 865 9.02 -5.68 -46.27
N PRO A 866 8.40 -5.00 -47.24
CA PRO A 866 7.41 -3.96 -46.97
C PRO A 866 6.26 -4.50 -46.13
N LYS A 867 5.59 -3.62 -45.37
CA LYS A 867 4.48 -3.90 -44.44
C LYS A 867 4.87 -4.74 -43.22
N GLY A 868 6.09 -5.26 -43.16
CA GLY A 868 6.55 -6.07 -42.04
C GLY A 868 5.91 -7.45 -42.02
N SER A 869 5.94 -8.10 -40.86
CA SER A 869 5.37 -9.43 -40.68
C SER A 869 4.63 -9.55 -39.34
N PRO A 870 3.65 -8.67 -39.07
CA PRO A 870 2.95 -8.66 -37.79
C PRO A 870 2.34 -10.03 -37.49
N ALA A 871 2.57 -10.54 -36.28
CA ALA A 871 2.25 -11.87 -35.78
C ALA A 871 2.72 -13.02 -36.70
N GLY A 872 3.87 -12.83 -37.36
CA GLY A 872 4.42 -13.81 -38.29
C GLY A 872 3.60 -14.00 -39.56
N THR A 873 2.76 -13.01 -39.93
CA THR A 873 1.99 -13.09 -41.17
C THR A 873 2.90 -13.18 -42.39
N LYS A 874 2.55 -14.12 -43.28
CA LYS A 874 3.19 -14.23 -44.59
C LYS A 874 2.59 -13.16 -45.49
N VAL A 875 3.32 -12.07 -45.68
CA VAL A 875 3.08 -11.13 -46.78
C VAL A 875 3.48 -11.77 -48.11
N ASP A 876 2.98 -11.22 -49.22
CA ASP A 876 3.28 -11.66 -50.60
C ASP A 876 4.79 -11.62 -50.85
N THR A 877 5.42 -12.75 -50.59
CA THR A 877 6.86 -12.96 -50.70
C THR A 877 7.09 -14.05 -51.72
N LEU A 878 8.16 -13.89 -52.48
CA LEU A 878 8.50 -14.79 -53.56
C LEU A 878 9.85 -15.41 -53.23
N SER A 879 9.90 -16.70 -52.88
CA SER A 879 11.18 -17.41 -52.73
C SER A 879 11.91 -17.50 -54.06
N PHE A 880 13.23 -17.70 -54.04
CA PHE A 880 13.99 -17.91 -55.27
C PHE A 880 13.45 -19.08 -56.11
N ASN A 881 12.99 -20.15 -55.44
CA ASN A 881 12.41 -21.31 -56.10
C ASN A 881 11.10 -20.99 -56.82
N GLU A 882 10.23 -20.19 -56.21
CA GLU A 882 8.99 -19.74 -56.85
C GLU A 882 9.30 -18.77 -58.00
N TRP A 883 10.22 -17.83 -57.81
CA TRP A 883 10.67 -16.90 -58.85
C TRP A 883 11.21 -17.66 -60.07
N ARG A 884 12.00 -18.71 -59.85
CA ARG A 884 12.51 -19.60 -60.89
C ARG A 884 11.38 -20.26 -61.69
N LEU A 885 10.32 -20.72 -61.02
CA LEU A 885 9.18 -21.38 -61.68
C LEU A 885 8.30 -20.40 -62.46
N ILE A 886 8.32 -19.12 -62.09
CA ILE A 886 7.62 -18.04 -62.80
C ILE A 886 8.37 -17.66 -64.08
N ASN A 887 9.70 -17.52 -63.99
CA ASN A 887 10.51 -17.00 -65.08
C ASN A 887 10.97 -18.08 -66.08
N PHE A 888 10.99 -19.35 -65.68
CA PHE A 888 11.43 -20.46 -66.52
C PHE A 888 10.38 -21.57 -66.59
N VAL A 889 10.21 -22.15 -67.78
CA VAL A 889 9.23 -23.22 -68.00
C VAL A 889 9.79 -24.58 -67.55
N PRO A 890 9.20 -25.27 -66.55
CA PRO A 890 9.74 -26.53 -66.01
C PRO A 890 9.81 -27.68 -67.02
N THR A 891 9.03 -27.62 -68.10
CA THR A 891 9.05 -28.64 -69.16
C THR A 891 10.18 -28.45 -70.18
N ASN A 892 11.00 -27.40 -70.04
CA ASN A 892 12.18 -27.22 -70.87
C ASN A 892 13.27 -28.24 -70.48
N PRO A 893 13.83 -29.05 -71.41
CA PRO A 893 14.90 -29.99 -71.11
C PRO A 893 16.16 -29.36 -70.49
N GLU A 894 16.38 -28.07 -70.74
CA GLU A 894 17.50 -27.29 -70.18
C GLU A 894 17.12 -26.55 -68.89
N PHE A 895 15.91 -26.75 -68.34
CA PHE A 895 15.39 -26.01 -67.19
C PHE A 895 16.38 -25.95 -66.03
N GLU A 896 16.90 -27.09 -65.55
CA GLU A 896 17.88 -27.13 -64.46
C GLU A 896 19.17 -26.35 -64.78
N ASN A 897 19.60 -26.35 -66.04
CA ASN A 897 20.83 -25.67 -66.46
C ASN A 897 20.64 -24.15 -66.57
N ILE A 898 19.48 -23.68 -67.05
CA ILE A 898 19.22 -22.25 -67.27
C ILE A 898 18.63 -21.57 -66.03
N SER A 899 17.97 -22.30 -65.14
CA SER A 899 17.27 -21.71 -63.99
C SER A 899 18.01 -21.85 -62.65
N SER A 900 19.24 -22.39 -62.67
CA SER A 900 20.08 -22.47 -61.46
C SER A 900 20.45 -21.07 -60.96
N ALA A 901 20.66 -20.90 -59.65
CA ALA A 901 21.08 -19.64 -59.04
C ALA A 901 22.36 -19.03 -59.65
N GLN A 902 23.23 -19.86 -60.22
CA GLN A 902 24.54 -19.45 -60.80
C GLN A 902 24.52 -19.29 -62.33
N SER A 903 23.37 -19.52 -62.96
CA SER A 903 23.24 -19.42 -64.42
C SER A 903 22.95 -17.98 -64.85
N ASP A 904 23.44 -17.61 -66.03
CA ASP A 904 23.21 -16.32 -66.72
C ASP A 904 22.69 -16.65 -68.15
N PRO A 905 21.36 -16.86 -68.31
CA PRO A 905 20.79 -17.39 -69.55
C PRO A 905 20.79 -16.41 -70.72
N ASP A 906 20.66 -15.11 -70.44
CA ASP A 906 20.68 -14.04 -71.43
C ASP A 906 22.07 -13.43 -71.67
N ASN A 907 23.08 -13.85 -70.89
CA ASN A 907 24.50 -13.52 -71.04
C ASN A 907 24.79 -12.02 -70.86
N ASP A 908 24.07 -11.38 -69.94
CA ASP A 908 24.24 -9.97 -69.64
C ASP A 908 25.26 -9.71 -68.52
N GLY A 909 25.74 -10.78 -67.87
CA GLY A 909 26.73 -10.76 -66.80
C GLY A 909 26.14 -10.87 -65.39
N PHE A 910 24.81 -10.94 -65.25
CA PHE A 910 24.13 -11.14 -63.98
C PHE A 910 23.54 -12.55 -63.89
N ILE A 911 23.94 -13.28 -62.85
CA ILE A 911 23.39 -14.61 -62.58
C ILE A 911 21.97 -14.51 -62.00
N ASN A 912 21.16 -15.55 -62.16
CA ASN A 912 19.79 -15.63 -61.67
C ASN A 912 19.62 -15.22 -60.18
N ALA A 913 20.57 -15.54 -59.30
CA ALA A 913 20.49 -15.10 -57.89
C ALA A 913 20.60 -13.56 -57.75
N ALA A 914 21.40 -12.91 -58.59
CA ALA A 914 21.49 -11.46 -58.65
C ALA A 914 20.23 -10.88 -59.30
N GLU A 915 19.75 -11.45 -60.41
CA GLU A 915 18.51 -11.06 -61.08
C GLU A 915 17.30 -11.09 -60.12
N TYR A 916 17.17 -12.18 -59.35
CA TYR A 916 16.17 -12.32 -58.30
C TYR A 916 16.30 -11.24 -57.21
N ALA A 917 17.51 -11.04 -56.69
CA ALA A 917 17.75 -10.06 -55.61
C ALA A 917 17.51 -8.62 -56.06
N PHE A 918 17.90 -8.27 -57.30
CA PHE A 918 17.73 -6.94 -57.87
C PHE A 918 16.34 -6.72 -58.51
N GLY A 919 15.58 -7.80 -58.76
CA GLY A 919 14.25 -7.75 -59.34
C GLY A 919 14.25 -7.48 -60.84
N THR A 920 15.21 -8.05 -61.56
CA THR A 920 15.41 -7.91 -63.00
C THR A 920 15.11 -9.21 -63.75
N SER A 921 14.98 -9.15 -65.08
CA SER A 921 14.52 -10.25 -65.92
C SER A 921 15.66 -11.17 -66.37
N PRO A 922 15.64 -12.48 -66.05
CA PRO A 922 16.72 -13.41 -66.39
C PRO A 922 16.67 -13.94 -67.83
N THR A 923 15.91 -13.27 -68.70
CA THR A 923 15.69 -13.66 -70.10
C THR A 923 15.71 -12.47 -71.05
N ASN A 924 16.01 -11.28 -70.55
CA ASN A 924 15.98 -10.03 -71.29
C ASN A 924 17.24 -9.23 -70.98
N ASP A 925 18.25 -9.38 -71.84
CA ASP A 925 19.60 -8.78 -71.79
C ASP A 925 19.66 -7.24 -71.69
N LYS A 926 18.51 -6.56 -71.66
CA LYS A 926 18.38 -5.10 -71.50
C LYS A 926 17.87 -4.68 -70.14
N ASP A 927 17.36 -5.60 -69.33
CA ASP A 927 16.79 -5.33 -68.02
C ASP A 927 17.85 -5.49 -66.94
N LEU A 928 18.80 -4.55 -66.88
CA LEU A 928 19.95 -4.64 -65.98
C LEU A 928 19.67 -4.00 -64.61
N PRO A 929 20.30 -4.48 -63.52
CA PRO A 929 20.23 -3.85 -62.22
C PRO A 929 20.61 -2.36 -62.27
N LEU A 930 19.71 -1.51 -61.79
CA LEU A 930 19.94 -0.07 -61.69
C LEU A 930 20.78 0.24 -60.45
N ILE A 931 22.08 0.48 -60.66
CA ILE A 931 23.05 0.79 -59.61
C ILE A 931 23.72 2.14 -59.91
N ASN A 932 23.57 3.10 -59.00
CA ASN A 932 24.19 4.42 -59.05
C ASN A 932 25.22 4.55 -57.93
N TYR A 933 26.42 5.05 -58.25
CA TYR A 933 27.45 5.39 -57.27
C TYR A 933 27.48 6.90 -57.07
N THR A 934 27.59 7.33 -55.82
CA THR A 934 27.58 8.75 -55.47
C THR A 934 28.54 9.05 -54.33
N LEU A 935 28.91 10.32 -54.20
CA LEU A 935 29.57 10.84 -53.01
C LEU A 935 28.49 11.45 -52.13
N ILE A 936 28.38 10.95 -50.90
CA ILE A 936 27.43 11.44 -49.91
C ILE A 936 28.21 12.33 -48.94
N ASN A 937 27.87 13.62 -48.91
CA ASN A 937 28.47 14.57 -47.98
C ASN A 937 27.67 14.54 -46.67
N MET A 938 28.34 14.25 -45.56
CA MET A 938 27.76 14.25 -44.22
C MET A 938 28.71 14.96 -43.26
N ASN A 939 28.25 16.03 -42.61
CA ASN A 939 29.03 16.79 -41.63
C ASN A 939 30.42 17.21 -42.16
N GLU A 940 30.46 17.78 -43.36
CA GLU A 940 31.68 18.26 -44.05
C GLU A 940 32.66 17.16 -44.52
N ASP A 941 32.36 15.87 -44.29
CA ASP A 941 33.13 14.74 -44.78
C ASP A 941 32.41 14.02 -45.94
N ASP A 942 33.15 13.58 -46.95
CA ASP A 942 32.61 12.79 -48.07
C ASP A 942 32.73 11.30 -47.81
N TYR A 943 31.67 10.55 -48.14
CA TYR A 943 31.61 9.11 -48.04
C TYR A 943 31.22 8.49 -49.38
N LEU A 944 31.71 7.28 -49.65
CA LEU A 944 31.31 6.52 -50.83
C LEU A 944 29.93 5.92 -50.61
N GLY A 945 28.99 6.21 -51.52
CA GLY A 945 27.63 5.68 -51.50
C GLY A 945 27.29 4.88 -52.76
N ILE A 946 26.46 3.85 -52.61
CA ILE A 946 25.83 3.12 -53.71
C ILE A 946 24.32 3.08 -53.50
N THR A 947 23.57 3.59 -54.46
CA THR A 947 22.12 3.50 -54.53
C THR A 947 21.72 2.45 -55.55
N PHE A 948 20.85 1.51 -55.19
CA PHE A 948 20.38 0.46 -56.11
C PHE A 948 18.90 0.14 -55.91
N LYS A 949 18.26 -0.42 -56.95
CA LYS A 949 16.95 -1.07 -56.83
C LYS A 949 17.12 -2.54 -56.48
N ALA A 950 16.36 -3.03 -55.52
CA ALA A 950 16.26 -4.45 -55.17
C ALA A 950 14.80 -4.90 -55.21
N SER A 951 14.54 -6.19 -55.37
CA SER A 951 13.18 -6.71 -55.32
C SER A 951 12.56 -6.48 -53.94
N SER A 952 11.31 -6.00 -53.90
CA SER A 952 10.54 -5.85 -52.65
C SER A 952 10.00 -7.19 -52.13
N ASN A 953 9.81 -8.18 -53.02
CA ASN A 953 9.23 -9.48 -52.71
C ASN A 953 10.28 -10.58 -52.45
N ALA A 954 11.56 -10.29 -52.69
CA ALA A 954 12.64 -11.26 -52.53
C ALA A 954 12.99 -11.48 -51.04
N ALA A 955 12.23 -12.35 -50.37
CA ALA A 955 12.32 -12.56 -48.93
C ALA A 955 13.55 -13.38 -48.49
N ASP A 956 14.08 -14.24 -49.37
CA ASP A 956 15.25 -15.08 -49.08
C ASP A 956 16.55 -14.54 -49.70
N ALA A 957 16.58 -13.28 -50.15
CA ALA A 957 17.80 -12.61 -50.61
C ALA A 957 18.19 -11.42 -49.71
N ILE A 958 19.45 -11.40 -49.28
CA ILE A 958 20.06 -10.27 -48.56
C ILE A 958 21.09 -9.59 -49.46
N ILE A 959 21.01 -8.27 -49.59
CA ILE A 959 22.03 -7.46 -50.27
C ILE A 959 22.79 -6.65 -49.22
N THR A 960 24.09 -6.90 -49.10
CA THR A 960 25.00 -6.14 -48.22
C THR A 960 26.01 -5.32 -49.02
N GLY A 961 26.58 -4.30 -48.38
CA GLY A 961 27.68 -3.51 -48.92
C GLY A 961 29.01 -3.91 -48.28
N GLU A 962 29.99 -4.26 -49.11
CA GLU A 962 31.34 -4.58 -48.66
C GLU A 962 32.32 -3.51 -49.12
N THR A 963 33.21 -3.09 -48.23
CA THR A 963 34.29 -2.14 -48.56
C THR A 963 35.64 -2.83 -48.63
N SER A 964 36.55 -2.27 -49.44
CA SER A 964 37.94 -2.73 -49.55
C SER A 964 38.90 -1.58 -49.79
N SER A 965 40.12 -1.69 -49.28
CA SER A 965 41.22 -0.77 -49.59
C SER A 965 42.19 -1.29 -50.65
N ASN A 966 42.08 -2.58 -51.01
CA ASN A 966 43.05 -3.26 -51.88
C ASN A 966 42.43 -4.19 -52.93
N LEU A 967 41.09 -4.24 -53.03
CA LEU A 967 40.29 -5.15 -53.89
C LEU A 967 40.43 -6.64 -53.58
N ILE A 968 41.23 -7.03 -52.57
CA ILE A 968 41.48 -8.42 -52.19
C ILE A 968 40.68 -8.75 -50.92
N ASN A 969 40.83 -7.94 -49.88
CA ASN A 969 40.15 -8.12 -48.60
C ASN A 969 38.90 -7.24 -48.58
N TRP A 970 37.74 -7.88 -48.47
CA TRP A 970 36.44 -7.24 -48.40
C TRP A 970 35.86 -7.46 -47.01
N ILE A 971 35.33 -6.40 -46.40
CA ILE A 971 34.71 -6.43 -45.08
C ILE A 971 33.35 -5.75 -45.13
N ASP A 972 32.44 -6.19 -44.27
CA ASP A 972 31.20 -5.47 -44.00
C ASP A 972 31.56 -4.10 -43.42
N GLY A 973 31.25 -3.06 -44.18
CA GLY A 973 31.76 -1.71 -43.91
C GLY A 973 30.82 -0.62 -44.39
N THR A 974 29.53 -0.93 -44.50
CA THR A 974 28.49 0.01 -44.88
C THR A 974 27.35 0.07 -43.88
N SER A 975 26.62 1.16 -43.90
CA SER A 975 25.33 1.34 -43.25
C SER A 975 24.28 1.72 -44.30
N ILE A 976 23.00 1.44 -44.03
CA ILE A 976 21.90 1.92 -44.88
C ILE A 976 21.71 3.41 -44.59
N HIS A 977 21.86 4.24 -45.62
CA HIS A 977 21.65 5.69 -45.56
C HIS A 977 20.19 6.07 -45.87
N SER A 978 19.57 5.38 -46.83
CA SER A 978 18.15 5.56 -47.16
C SER A 978 17.54 4.23 -47.63
N LEU A 979 16.26 4.02 -47.32
CA LEU A 979 15.46 2.90 -47.78
C LEU A 979 14.04 3.41 -48.07
N SER A 980 13.53 3.13 -49.26
CA SER A 980 12.15 3.45 -49.66
C SER A 980 11.61 2.45 -50.68
N LEU A 981 10.31 2.46 -50.93
CA LEU A 981 9.72 1.77 -52.08
C LEU A 981 9.83 2.59 -53.36
N SER A 982 9.86 1.91 -54.51
CA SER A 982 9.65 2.53 -55.82
C SER A 982 8.17 2.85 -56.05
N GLU A 983 7.88 3.69 -57.05
CA GLU A 983 6.50 4.03 -57.44
C GLU A 983 5.66 2.82 -57.88
N ASP A 984 6.30 1.75 -58.36
CA ASP A 984 5.64 0.50 -58.77
C ASP A 984 5.49 -0.52 -57.62
N GLU A 985 6.03 -0.20 -56.43
CA GLU A 985 6.05 -1.03 -55.21
C GLU A 985 6.70 -2.43 -55.35
N ASN A 986 7.18 -2.78 -56.53
CA ASN A 986 7.84 -4.05 -56.84
C ASN A 986 9.34 -4.04 -56.52
N HIS A 987 9.89 -2.84 -56.24
CA HIS A 987 11.28 -2.67 -55.84
C HIS A 987 11.41 -1.80 -54.59
N LYS A 988 12.48 -2.07 -53.83
CA LYS A 988 13.00 -1.19 -52.79
C LYS A 988 14.24 -0.46 -53.31
N ILE A 989 14.30 0.84 -53.06
CA ILE A 989 15.44 1.70 -53.40
C ILE A 989 16.30 1.83 -52.15
N ILE A 990 17.52 1.33 -52.21
CA ILE A 990 18.45 1.27 -51.08
C ILE A 990 19.67 2.11 -51.40
N THR A 991 20.04 3.04 -50.51
CA THR A 991 21.35 3.70 -50.54
C THR A 991 22.20 3.18 -49.40
N LEU A 992 23.31 2.52 -49.73
CA LEU A 992 24.33 2.13 -48.77
C LEU A 992 25.44 3.18 -48.77
N ILE A 993 25.94 3.52 -47.59
CA ILE A 993 27.07 4.43 -47.40
C ILE A 993 28.19 3.70 -46.67
N SER A 994 29.43 3.95 -47.07
CA SER A 994 30.60 3.48 -46.35
C SER A 994 30.63 4.01 -44.91
N ASN A 995 31.02 3.17 -43.95
CA ASN A 995 31.25 3.54 -42.55
C ASN A 995 32.54 4.36 -42.35
N HIS A 996 33.33 4.51 -43.40
CA HIS A 996 34.56 5.31 -43.41
C HIS A 996 34.45 6.47 -44.39
N LYS A 997 34.88 7.64 -43.93
CA LYS A 997 35.06 8.80 -44.80
C LYS A 997 36.19 8.60 -45.78
N ILE A 998 36.04 9.22 -46.94
CA ILE A 998 37.05 9.25 -47.98
C ILE A 998 38.25 10.06 -47.48
N ARG A 999 39.45 9.51 -47.65
CA ARG A 999 40.72 10.17 -47.28
C ARG A 999 41.64 10.18 -48.49
N SER A 1000 42.37 11.28 -48.67
CA SER A 1000 43.33 11.43 -49.77
C SER A 1000 44.48 10.42 -49.77
N SER A 1001 44.71 9.72 -48.64
CA SER A 1001 45.81 8.78 -48.44
C SER A 1001 45.42 7.30 -48.57
N ILE A 1002 44.14 6.97 -48.75
CA ILE A 1002 43.65 5.58 -48.76
C ILE A 1002 42.68 5.39 -49.93
N SER A 1003 43.00 4.45 -50.83
CA SER A 1003 42.04 4.01 -51.84
C SER A 1003 40.90 3.26 -51.16
N GLN A 1004 39.66 3.61 -51.51
CA GLN A 1004 38.47 2.94 -51.00
C GLN A 1004 37.62 2.44 -52.16
N GLN A 1005 37.12 1.22 -52.01
CA GLN A 1005 36.30 0.50 -52.97
C GLN A 1005 35.05 0.04 -52.24
N LEU A 1006 33.92 0.02 -52.94
CA LEU A 1006 32.64 -0.43 -52.42
C LEU A 1006 31.98 -1.33 -53.46
N ARG A 1007 31.42 -2.47 -53.03
CA ARG A 1007 30.65 -3.37 -53.88
C ARG A 1007 29.38 -3.83 -53.16
N LEU A 1008 28.41 -4.26 -53.94
CA LEU A 1008 27.24 -4.98 -53.44
C LEU A 1008 27.50 -6.48 -53.46
N LYS A 1009 26.96 -7.18 -52.47
CA LYS A 1009 26.95 -8.63 -52.39
C LYS A 1009 25.51 -9.07 -52.14
N ALA A 1010 24.92 -9.72 -53.13
CA ALA A 1010 23.68 -10.46 -52.94
C ALA A 1010 24.00 -11.86 -52.40
N THR A 1011 23.33 -12.25 -51.32
CA THR A 1011 23.42 -13.56 -50.70
C THR A 1011 22.03 -14.17 -50.69
N LEU A 1012 21.87 -15.32 -51.33
CA LEU A 1012 20.66 -16.11 -51.26
C LEU A 1012 20.71 -17.00 -50.00
N LEU A 1013 19.66 -16.95 -49.19
CA LEU A 1013 19.49 -17.77 -48.00
C LEU A 1013 18.80 -19.08 -48.41
N SER A 1014 19.56 -20.05 -48.95
CA SER A 1014 19.01 -21.38 -49.25
C SER A 1014 18.83 -22.21 -47.96
N GLU A 1015 17.84 -23.12 -47.97
CA GLU A 1015 17.76 -24.23 -46.99
C GLU A 1015 18.74 -25.39 -47.29
N ASP A 1016 19.64 -25.23 -48.28
CA ASP A 1016 20.75 -26.15 -48.58
C ASP A 1016 22.12 -25.49 -48.42
#